data_AF-A0A3B0WZX4-F1
#
_entry.id   AF-A0A3B0WZX4-F1
#
_cell.length_a   1.000
_cell.length_b   1.000
_cell.length_c   1.000
_cell.angle_alpha   90.00
_cell.angle_beta   90.00
_cell.angle_gamma   90.00
#
_symmetry.space_group_name_H-M   'P 1'
#
loop_
_entity.id
_entity.type
_entity.pdbx_description
1 polymer ?
#
loop_
_entity_poly.entity_id
_entity_poly.type
_entity_poly.pdbx_seq_one_letter_code
_entity_poly.pdbx_strand_id
1 'polypeptide(L)'
;VASGIVHTSAKLKSYGGIGAGFHTFDMSVNVEMLKNNIDDSRLFLENENTFRFWLNKTAYSEDVSAYRVTWLGVTSNTGEHLAGTSIRREPGAAPDAADYIAADTTANRNEGKNLWDNKTLIARPGEGNIRAKCMDCHTKTGYDLKYFGYTNESIYKRSRFHGLSDIEAKKLTRYIRNLATDVYGRPWNPPYQPGEVSFEGNMVPLSSRPVERWAAGAGSSSVLKKDEDMLSYVFPDTNNNGAVDQAEVDAVFKLSPINPGASYLGIKLSDVPIHLQLPDWNSWLPRVHPMDIWGDFKNVISEEGADPRPDPYKAYTYLKNTIEGTIADGVIPNSWRISRIMQQTMSFSKEGANESYITSRVGTVVSRPPRSNVFRDASRNNTGRLNVDVLANSSAPFRDEMFDEKAKLALTKWAAVKYFEIHHVGKLEDKLATVLDNPNLVGERGWGSWTSAVFHIAPHKIARNARYFEGSTNTYDASDYTFRDADDQTPLDGDYESTVWYYLEAILNSGNKRSTGCCGSVDWGYNYGYYKRLASSSEQPQAMLYVATLMKEWQARNITAVDPEIGTEKGLNLRTATPVNAYAIETINHGEPQPNSDTLLALDEYSPNLYRYFLNTTLRRWMEVVKHSSFEYRYSTNSALNKLDRWPRSENADPGWGLLSEPYYLPTGWGEGPRIFNSRNLADSFWRLLPMLRVEGVDEVLLEDLKNWSKAAWPGPAGNLNDWDSRL
;
A
#
# COMPACT_ATOMS: atom_id res chain seq x y z
N VAL A 1 -10.59 -22.82 33.45
CA VAL A 1 -11.41 -22.68 32.23
C VAL A 1 -11.09 -23.87 31.36
N ALA A 2 -12.08 -24.73 31.10
CA ALA A 2 -11.92 -25.88 30.21
C ALA A 2 -11.61 -25.37 28.79
N SER A 3 -10.47 -25.76 28.21
CA SER A 3 -10.01 -25.26 26.92
C SER A 3 -10.07 -26.36 25.87
N GLY A 4 -10.99 -26.22 24.91
CA GLY A 4 -10.93 -26.96 23.64
C GLY A 4 -9.84 -26.38 22.74
N ILE A 5 -9.28 -27.20 21.85
CA ILE A 5 -8.29 -26.77 20.87
C ILE A 5 -9.02 -25.95 19.80
N VAL A 6 -8.58 -24.70 19.58
CA VAL A 6 -9.11 -23.80 18.55
C VAL A 6 -8.27 -23.97 17.29
N HIS A 7 -8.92 -24.34 16.19
CA HIS A 7 -8.27 -24.30 14.87
C HIS A 7 -8.36 -22.86 14.33
N THR A 8 -7.24 -22.14 14.39
CA THR A 8 -7.11 -20.86 13.70
C THR A 8 -7.09 -21.09 12.18
N SER A 9 -7.66 -20.16 11.42
CA SER A 9 -7.63 -20.24 9.96
C SER A 9 -6.18 -20.28 9.45
N ALA A 10 -5.94 -20.96 8.33
CA ALA A 10 -4.59 -21.07 7.74
C ALA A 10 -3.96 -19.69 7.54
N LYS A 11 -4.77 -18.74 7.06
CA LYS A 11 -4.41 -17.34 6.87
C LYS A 11 -3.88 -16.66 8.13
N LEU A 12 -4.50 -16.91 9.29
CA LEU A 12 -4.03 -16.35 10.55
C LEU A 12 -2.64 -16.85 10.95
N LYS A 13 -2.35 -18.11 10.62
CA LYS A 13 -1.01 -18.68 10.84
C LYS A 13 -0.02 -18.08 9.84
N SER A 14 -0.40 -18.01 8.57
CA SER A 14 0.42 -17.50 7.48
C SER A 14 0.76 -16.01 7.59
N TYR A 15 -0.01 -15.22 8.34
CA TYR A 15 0.19 -13.76 8.46
C TYR A 15 0.28 -13.27 9.92
N GLY A 16 0.68 -14.15 10.85
CA GLY A 16 1.09 -13.76 12.22
C GLY A 16 -0.03 -13.41 13.22
N GLY A 17 -1.30 -13.32 12.81
CA GLY A 17 -2.43 -13.12 13.73
C GLY A 17 -2.73 -11.65 14.11
N ILE A 18 -3.19 -11.41 15.36
CA ILE A 18 -3.64 -10.08 15.86
C ILE A 18 -2.47 -9.13 16.04
N GLY A 19 -2.48 -8.03 15.28
CA GLY A 19 -1.46 -6.99 15.37
C GLY A 19 -0.22 -7.25 14.51
N ALA A 20 -0.21 -8.39 13.82
CA ALA A 20 0.66 -8.74 12.71
C ALA A 20 -0.01 -8.28 11.39
N GLY A 21 -0.26 -9.19 10.44
CA GLY A 21 -0.95 -8.85 9.19
C GLY A 21 -2.44 -8.55 9.31
N PHE A 22 -3.15 -9.11 10.30
CA PHE A 22 -4.58 -8.86 10.47
C PHE A 22 -4.89 -7.96 11.67
N HIS A 23 -5.83 -7.05 11.49
CA HIS A 23 -6.57 -6.40 12.59
C HIS A 23 -7.98 -7.01 12.75
N THR A 24 -8.47 -7.64 11.67
CA THR A 24 -9.64 -8.51 11.51
C THR A 24 -9.48 -9.99 11.91
N PHE A 25 -10.14 -10.58 12.92
CA PHE A 25 -10.08 -12.04 13.15
C PHE A 25 -11.34 -12.74 12.70
N ASP A 26 -11.16 -13.76 11.85
CA ASP A 26 -12.15 -14.80 11.63
C ASP A 26 -11.62 -16.11 12.20
N MET A 27 -12.42 -16.73 13.07
CA MET A 27 -12.09 -17.96 13.76
C MET A 27 -13.30 -18.89 13.77
N SER A 28 -13.06 -20.17 13.52
CA SER A 28 -14.06 -21.22 13.63
C SER A 28 -13.70 -22.17 14.77
N VAL A 29 -14.69 -22.53 15.58
CA VAL A 29 -14.52 -23.47 16.68
C VAL A 29 -15.46 -24.65 16.43
N ASN A 30 -14.91 -25.85 16.32
CA ASN A 30 -15.74 -27.05 16.23
C ASN A 30 -16.42 -27.27 17.59
N VAL A 31 -17.76 -27.18 17.59
CA VAL A 31 -18.58 -27.35 18.80
C VAL A 31 -18.41 -28.71 19.45
N GLU A 32 -18.06 -29.76 18.71
CA GLU A 32 -17.81 -31.11 19.25
C GLU A 32 -16.55 -31.17 20.14
N MET A 33 -15.63 -30.21 19.96
CA MET A 33 -14.42 -30.08 20.78
C MET A 33 -14.67 -29.30 22.08
N LEU A 34 -15.87 -28.71 22.24
CA LEU A 34 -16.27 -28.02 23.46
C LEU A 34 -16.88 -29.04 24.44
N LYS A 35 -16.02 -29.72 25.19
CA LYS A 35 -16.40 -30.69 26.22
C LYS A 35 -16.08 -30.18 27.62
N ASN A 36 -16.85 -30.64 28.61
CA ASN A 36 -16.60 -30.38 30.00
C ASN A 36 -15.41 -31.22 30.49
N ASN A 37 -14.37 -30.56 31.01
CA ASN A 37 -13.15 -31.25 31.47
C ASN A 37 -13.34 -32.19 32.67
N ILE A 38 -14.51 -32.18 33.32
CA ILE A 38 -14.79 -33.01 34.50
C ILE A 38 -15.45 -34.34 34.10
N ASP A 39 -16.35 -34.33 33.12
CA ASP A 39 -17.20 -35.48 32.77
C ASP A 39 -17.29 -35.77 31.26
N ASP A 40 -16.52 -35.05 30.45
CA ASP A 40 -16.47 -35.14 28.99
C ASP A 40 -17.82 -34.88 28.28
N SER A 41 -18.81 -34.33 29.00
CA SER A 41 -20.12 -33.97 28.43
C SER A 41 -20.00 -32.80 27.45
N ARG A 42 -20.88 -32.75 26.44
CA ARG A 42 -20.94 -31.66 25.47
C ARG A 42 -21.34 -30.35 26.16
N LEU A 43 -20.57 -29.29 25.98
CA LEU A 43 -20.87 -27.94 26.50
C LEU A 43 -21.83 -27.16 25.60
N PHE A 44 -22.01 -27.60 24.35
CA PHE A 44 -22.96 -27.01 23.44
C PHE A 44 -24.35 -27.62 23.69
N LEU A 45 -25.25 -26.80 24.25
CA LEU A 45 -26.59 -27.20 24.69
C LEU A 45 -27.60 -27.02 23.55
N GLU A 46 -28.67 -27.81 23.54
CA GLU A 46 -29.74 -27.73 22.52
C GLU A 46 -30.55 -26.42 22.60
N ASN A 47 -30.55 -25.74 23.75
CA ASN A 47 -31.38 -24.56 23.99
C ASN A 47 -30.59 -23.25 23.95
N GLU A 48 -29.89 -22.93 25.04
CA GLU A 48 -29.20 -21.65 25.20
C GLU A 48 -27.70 -21.87 25.41
N ASN A 49 -26.91 -21.16 24.62
CA ASN A 49 -25.45 -21.18 24.68
C ASN A 49 -24.94 -19.77 24.96
N THR A 50 -24.09 -19.60 25.97
CA THR A 50 -23.45 -18.32 26.29
C THR A 50 -21.98 -18.35 25.88
N PHE A 51 -21.59 -17.45 24.98
CA PHE A 51 -20.20 -17.26 24.57
C PHE A 51 -19.60 -16.06 25.30
N ARG A 52 -18.42 -16.25 25.91
CA ARG A 52 -17.66 -15.17 26.56
C ARG A 52 -16.30 -15.04 25.89
N PHE A 53 -15.99 -13.81 25.51
CA PHE A 53 -14.71 -13.45 24.93
C PHE A 53 -13.91 -12.68 25.99
N TRP A 54 -12.60 -12.92 26.05
CA TRP A 54 -11.70 -12.24 26.97
C TRP A 54 -10.36 -12.03 26.27
N LEU A 55 -9.81 -10.84 26.45
CA LEU A 55 -8.47 -10.50 25.97
C LEU A 55 -7.52 -10.61 27.15
N ASN A 56 -6.49 -11.45 27.05
CA ASN A 56 -5.48 -11.53 28.09
C ASN A 56 -4.56 -10.31 28.01
N LYS A 57 -4.61 -9.43 29.03
CA LYS A 57 -3.89 -8.15 29.05
C LYS A 57 -2.36 -8.30 28.94
N THR A 58 -1.79 -9.43 29.34
CA THR A 58 -0.35 -9.69 29.22
C THR A 58 0.10 -10.11 27.82
N ALA A 59 -0.82 -10.43 26.91
CA ALA A 59 -0.51 -10.86 25.54
C ALA A 59 -0.56 -9.72 24.51
N TYR A 60 -0.87 -8.49 24.92
CA TYR A 60 -0.99 -7.33 24.03
C TYR A 60 -0.19 -6.15 24.58
N SER A 61 0.33 -5.32 23.67
CA SER A 61 1.01 -4.09 24.04
C SER A 61 0.07 -3.18 24.85
N GLU A 62 0.65 -2.26 25.62
CA GLU A 62 -0.04 -1.35 26.55
C GLU A 62 -1.10 -0.42 25.89
N ASP A 63 -1.30 -0.54 24.57
CA ASP A 63 -2.11 0.34 23.72
C ASP A 63 -3.50 -0.23 23.36
N VAL A 64 -3.75 -1.54 23.60
CA VAL A 64 -5.05 -2.16 23.30
C VAL A 64 -6.05 -1.87 24.43
N SER A 65 -6.96 -0.93 24.18
CA SER A 65 -7.97 -0.53 25.18
C SER A 65 -9.21 -1.43 25.23
N ALA A 66 -9.51 -2.19 24.17
CA ALA A 66 -10.67 -3.09 24.07
C ALA A 66 -10.58 -4.00 22.83
N TYR A 67 -11.44 -5.01 22.75
CA TYR A 67 -11.74 -5.78 21.53
C TYR A 67 -13.21 -5.60 21.13
N ARG A 68 -13.56 -5.96 19.89
CA ARG A 68 -14.94 -5.98 19.40
C ARG A 68 -15.22 -7.29 18.66
N VAL A 69 -16.32 -7.95 19.02
CA VAL A 69 -16.87 -9.05 18.22
C VAL A 69 -17.78 -8.42 17.16
N THR A 70 -17.42 -8.58 15.89
CA THR A 70 -18.15 -7.99 14.75
C THR A 70 -19.25 -8.92 14.25
N TRP A 71 -19.05 -10.23 14.34
CA TRP A 71 -20.00 -11.25 13.91
C TRP A 71 -19.82 -12.53 14.74
N LEU A 72 -20.92 -13.26 14.98
CA LEU A 72 -20.92 -14.62 15.51
C LEU A 72 -22.06 -15.40 14.83
N GLY A 73 -21.75 -16.58 14.33
CA GLY A 73 -22.75 -17.51 13.82
C GLY A 73 -22.47 -18.93 14.27
N VAL A 74 -23.53 -19.73 14.24
CA VAL A 74 -23.49 -21.18 14.44
C VAL A 74 -23.86 -21.81 13.11
N THR A 75 -22.94 -22.61 12.57
CA THR A 75 -23.15 -23.36 11.34
C THR A 75 -23.26 -24.85 11.64
N SER A 76 -23.99 -25.58 10.79
CA SER A 76 -24.00 -27.03 10.78
C SER A 76 -22.66 -27.58 10.26
N ASN A 77 -22.49 -28.89 10.35
CA ASN A 77 -21.38 -29.62 9.73
C ASN A 77 -21.38 -29.53 8.18
N THR A 78 -22.50 -29.16 7.56
CA THR A 78 -22.60 -28.89 6.12
C THR A 78 -22.29 -27.43 5.76
N GLY A 79 -22.01 -26.58 6.76
CA GLY A 79 -21.75 -25.16 6.57
C GLY A 79 -23.01 -24.29 6.49
N GLU A 80 -24.20 -24.89 6.61
CA GLU A 80 -25.46 -24.13 6.65
C GLU A 80 -25.57 -23.33 7.95
N HIS A 81 -25.96 -22.06 7.85
CA HIS A 81 -26.21 -21.24 9.03
C HIS A 81 -27.48 -21.73 9.74
N LEU A 82 -27.30 -22.40 10.89
CA LEU A 82 -28.39 -22.86 11.75
C LEU A 82 -29.03 -21.68 12.50
N ALA A 83 -28.17 -20.76 12.95
CA ALA A 83 -28.56 -19.48 13.51
C ALA A 83 -27.38 -18.50 13.40
N GLY A 84 -27.65 -17.28 12.94
CA GLY A 84 -26.67 -16.20 12.90
C GLY A 84 -27.29 -14.97 13.51
N THR A 85 -26.62 -14.38 14.49
CA THR A 85 -26.98 -13.06 15.00
C THR A 85 -25.78 -12.18 14.78
N SER A 86 -25.92 -11.11 13.99
CA SER A 86 -24.99 -9.99 14.13
C SER A 86 -25.09 -9.55 15.59
N ILE A 87 -24.07 -9.86 16.42
CA ILE A 87 -24.16 -9.66 17.88
C ILE A 87 -24.48 -8.20 18.23
N ARG A 88 -24.30 -7.26 17.29
CA ARG A 88 -25.04 -5.99 17.26
C ARG A 88 -25.44 -5.61 15.84
N ARG A 89 -26.66 -5.12 15.66
CA ARG A 89 -26.97 -4.17 14.57
C ARG A 89 -26.03 -2.96 14.71
N GLU A 90 -25.36 -2.64 13.61
CA GLU A 90 -24.85 -1.33 13.19
C GLU A 90 -25.00 -0.20 14.24
N PRO A 91 -23.92 0.23 14.92
CA PRO A 91 -23.98 1.28 15.93
C PRO A 91 -23.99 2.69 15.33
N GLY A 92 -24.68 2.89 14.22
CA GLY A 92 -25.34 4.18 13.98
C GLY A 92 -26.45 4.43 15.01
N ALA A 93 -27.01 3.33 15.54
CA ALA A 93 -27.95 3.30 16.65
C ALA A 93 -27.44 2.34 17.73
N ALA A 94 -26.38 2.72 18.45
CA ALA A 94 -26.19 2.13 19.77
C ALA A 94 -27.45 2.41 20.61
N PRO A 95 -27.86 1.52 21.55
CA PRO A 95 -29.01 1.76 22.42
C PRO A 95 -28.95 3.09 23.19
N ASP A 96 -27.75 3.67 23.32
CA ASP A 96 -27.49 4.95 23.95
C ASP A 96 -27.71 6.17 23.03
N ALA A 97 -27.88 6.00 21.71
CA ALA A 97 -28.04 7.13 20.79
C ALA A 97 -29.24 7.99 21.20
N ALA A 98 -30.34 7.37 21.63
CA ALA A 98 -31.51 8.07 22.17
C ALA A 98 -31.17 8.88 23.45
N ASP A 99 -30.42 8.30 24.39
CA ASP A 99 -30.02 8.98 25.64
C ASP A 99 -29.00 10.12 25.39
N TYR A 100 -28.11 9.94 24.42
CA TYR A 100 -27.16 10.98 24.00
C TYR A 100 -27.86 12.12 23.24
N ILE A 101 -28.87 11.81 22.41
CA ILE A 101 -29.67 12.77 21.62
C ILE A 101 -30.66 13.53 22.50
N ALA A 102 -31.31 12.88 23.48
CA ALA A 102 -32.38 13.48 24.29
C ALA A 102 -31.95 14.69 25.15
N ALA A 103 -30.65 14.85 25.42
CA ALA A 103 -30.08 15.99 26.15
C ALA A 103 -29.10 16.82 25.29
N ASP A 104 -29.21 16.71 23.96
CA ASP A 104 -28.37 17.47 23.04
C ASP A 104 -28.84 18.93 22.90
N THR A 105 -27.91 19.87 23.06
CA THR A 105 -28.17 21.31 22.93
C THR A 105 -27.04 21.93 22.12
N THR A 106 -27.30 23.04 21.42
CA THR A 106 -26.26 23.79 20.71
C THR A 106 -25.09 24.17 21.62
N ALA A 107 -25.36 24.52 22.89
CA ALA A 107 -24.32 24.79 23.87
C ALA A 107 -23.43 23.57 24.14
N ASN A 108 -24.02 22.38 24.35
CA ASN A 108 -23.28 21.14 24.55
C ASN A 108 -22.41 20.78 23.33
N ARG A 109 -22.92 21.01 22.11
CA ARG A 109 -22.17 20.78 20.86
C ARG A 109 -21.00 21.75 20.71
N ASN A 110 -21.21 23.03 21.02
CA ASN A 110 -20.15 24.04 20.97
C ASN A 110 -19.04 23.76 22.00
N GLU A 111 -19.41 23.33 23.21
CA GLU A 111 -18.44 22.92 24.22
C GLU A 111 -17.71 21.63 23.83
N GLY A 112 -18.42 20.65 23.26
CA GLY A 112 -17.82 19.45 22.70
C GLY A 112 -16.78 19.75 21.62
N LYS A 113 -17.08 20.72 20.72
CA LYS A 113 -16.12 21.22 19.74
C LYS A 113 -14.91 21.89 20.40
N ASN A 114 -15.14 22.74 21.40
CA ASN A 114 -14.04 23.38 22.12
C ASN A 114 -13.13 22.35 22.82
N LEU A 115 -13.70 21.29 23.38
CA LEU A 115 -12.93 20.19 23.96
C LEU A 115 -12.10 19.45 22.91
N TRP A 116 -12.68 19.18 21.74
CA TRP A 116 -11.98 18.57 20.61
C TRP A 116 -10.78 19.39 20.14
N ASP A 117 -10.95 20.71 20.06
CA ASP A 117 -9.94 21.63 19.54
C ASP A 117 -8.87 22.02 20.57
N ASN A 118 -9.23 22.16 21.85
CA ASN A 118 -8.40 22.90 22.80
C ASN A 118 -8.08 22.17 24.12
N LYS A 119 -8.77 21.07 24.46
CA LYS A 119 -8.58 20.40 25.76
C LYS A 119 -7.12 19.98 25.96
N THR A 120 -6.57 20.23 27.14
CA THR A 120 -5.30 19.59 27.55
C THR A 120 -5.58 18.12 27.82
N LEU A 121 -4.94 17.26 27.02
CA LEU A 121 -5.09 15.81 27.09
C LEU A 121 -3.93 15.21 27.90
N ILE A 122 -4.15 14.03 28.45
CA ILE A 122 -3.08 13.16 28.95
C ILE A 122 -2.82 12.03 27.94
N ALA A 123 -1.60 11.50 27.92
CA ALA A 123 -1.25 10.40 27.02
C ALA A 123 -2.07 9.14 27.35
N ARG A 124 -2.12 8.79 28.63
CA ARG A 124 -2.93 7.72 29.21
C ARG A 124 -3.09 7.91 30.72
N PRO A 125 -4.02 7.21 31.38
CA PRO A 125 -4.18 7.30 32.84
C PRO A 125 -2.88 7.02 33.57
N GLY A 126 -2.47 7.91 34.47
CA GLY A 126 -1.21 7.82 35.21
C GLY A 126 -0.01 8.49 34.52
N GLU A 127 -0.18 8.95 33.28
CA GLU A 127 0.82 9.78 32.59
C GLU A 127 0.37 11.23 32.53
N GLY A 128 1.32 12.15 32.34
CA GLY A 128 1.01 13.58 32.34
C GLY A 128 0.42 14.09 31.01
N ASN A 129 0.50 15.41 30.82
CA ASN A 129 -0.10 16.07 29.66
C ASN A 129 0.66 15.79 28.35
N ILE A 130 -0.07 15.81 27.24
CA ILE A 130 0.44 15.90 25.86
C ILE A 130 0.13 17.27 25.26
N ARG A 131 0.95 17.71 24.30
CA ARG A 131 0.76 18.98 23.57
C ARG A 131 -0.37 18.86 22.56
N ALA A 132 -0.49 17.71 21.90
CA ALA A 132 -1.51 17.46 20.90
C ALA A 132 -2.94 17.50 21.45
N LYS A 133 -3.87 17.87 20.56
CA LYS A 133 -5.31 17.90 20.76
C LYS A 133 -5.96 16.79 19.94
N CYS A 134 -7.25 16.52 20.15
CA CYS A 134 -7.94 15.46 19.41
C CYS A 134 -7.88 15.72 17.89
N MET A 135 -8.11 16.98 17.49
CA MET A 135 -8.05 17.45 16.10
C MET A 135 -6.66 17.36 15.44
N ASP A 136 -5.61 17.13 16.21
CA ASP A 136 -4.25 17.05 15.69
C ASP A 136 -3.96 15.64 15.14
N CYS A 137 -4.38 14.60 15.86
CA CYS A 137 -4.25 13.20 15.41
C CYS A 137 -5.35 12.76 14.44
N HIS A 138 -6.57 13.30 14.59
CA HIS A 138 -7.73 13.00 13.75
C HIS A 138 -7.93 14.04 12.64
N THR A 139 -8.98 13.91 11.85
CA THR A 139 -9.39 15.01 10.94
C THR A 139 -9.74 16.26 11.75
N LYS A 140 -9.57 17.46 11.19
CA LYS A 140 -9.76 18.74 11.92
C LYS A 140 -11.07 18.80 12.71
N THR A 141 -12.16 18.31 12.14
CA THR A 141 -13.49 18.36 12.75
C THR A 141 -13.86 17.11 13.53
N GLY A 142 -13.11 16.01 13.39
CA GLY A 142 -13.52 14.67 13.82
C GLY A 142 -14.46 13.98 12.84
N TYR A 143 -14.49 14.44 11.58
CA TYR A 143 -15.21 13.84 10.47
C TYR A 143 -14.99 12.34 10.38
N ASP A 144 -13.73 11.90 10.48
CA ASP A 144 -13.35 10.49 10.41
C ASP A 144 -14.05 9.62 11.47
N LEU A 145 -14.21 10.11 12.70
CA LEU A 145 -14.90 9.37 13.75
C LEU A 145 -16.39 9.15 13.44
N LYS A 146 -17.05 10.12 12.80
CA LYS A 146 -18.44 9.98 12.34
C LYS A 146 -18.52 9.12 11.07
N TYR A 147 -17.69 9.42 10.08
CA TYR A 147 -17.64 8.75 8.79
C TYR A 147 -17.44 7.24 8.92
N PHE A 148 -16.43 6.83 9.69
CA PHE A 148 -16.15 5.43 9.97
C PHE A 148 -17.03 4.84 11.07
N GLY A 149 -18.05 5.55 11.56
CA GLY A 149 -19.05 4.95 12.45
C GLY A 149 -18.48 4.43 13.78
N TYR A 150 -17.51 5.12 14.38
CA TYR A 150 -17.09 4.80 15.75
C TYR A 150 -18.31 4.87 16.67
N THR A 151 -18.48 3.94 17.61
CA THR A 151 -19.59 3.92 18.57
C THR A 151 -19.50 5.08 19.57
N ASN A 152 -20.64 5.56 20.09
CA ASN A 152 -20.70 6.52 21.21
C ASN A 152 -19.80 6.10 22.36
N GLU A 153 -19.97 4.86 22.80
CA GLU A 153 -19.19 4.24 23.86
C GLU A 153 -17.66 4.27 23.60
N SER A 154 -17.23 4.13 22.35
CA SER A 154 -15.79 4.14 22.01
C SER A 154 -15.23 5.55 22.12
N ILE A 155 -15.95 6.54 21.60
CA ILE A 155 -15.57 7.94 21.68
C ILE A 155 -15.54 8.37 23.15
N TYR A 156 -16.63 8.11 23.88
CA TYR A 156 -16.76 8.42 25.31
C TYR A 156 -15.62 7.80 26.15
N LYS A 157 -15.38 6.49 26.02
CA LYS A 157 -14.32 5.82 26.79
C LYS A 157 -12.92 6.32 26.43
N ARG A 158 -12.63 6.51 25.14
CA ARG A 158 -11.31 6.97 24.70
C ARG A 158 -11.07 8.44 25.06
N SER A 159 -12.09 9.28 25.04
CA SER A 159 -12.01 10.65 25.59
C SER A 159 -11.63 10.63 27.07
N ARG A 160 -12.26 9.76 27.88
CA ARG A 160 -11.92 9.63 29.31
C ARG A 160 -10.51 9.11 29.55
N PHE A 161 -10.05 8.17 28.71
CA PHE A 161 -8.67 7.69 28.73
C PHE A 161 -7.66 8.85 28.56
N HIS A 162 -8.00 9.86 27.75
CA HIS A 162 -7.21 11.07 27.55
C HIS A 162 -7.53 12.22 28.52
N GLY A 163 -8.15 11.91 29.67
CA GLY A 163 -8.27 12.85 30.79
C GLY A 163 -9.51 13.74 30.78
N LEU A 164 -10.49 13.46 29.92
CA LEU A 164 -11.80 14.13 29.99
C LEU A 164 -12.64 13.54 31.14
N SER A 165 -13.39 14.40 31.82
CA SER A 165 -14.44 13.97 32.75
C SER A 165 -15.60 13.29 32.03
N ASP A 166 -16.50 12.65 32.79
CA ASP A 166 -17.71 12.01 32.25
C ASP A 166 -18.57 12.98 31.42
N ILE A 167 -18.81 14.18 31.95
CA ILE A 167 -19.63 15.21 31.29
C ILE A 167 -18.94 15.73 30.03
N GLU A 168 -17.64 16.01 30.09
CA GLU A 168 -16.86 16.49 28.94
C GLU A 168 -16.84 15.44 27.81
N ALA A 169 -16.59 14.17 28.14
CA ALA A 169 -16.60 13.08 27.17
C ALA A 169 -17.97 12.91 26.50
N LYS A 170 -19.07 13.09 27.25
CA LYS A 170 -20.43 13.08 26.70
C LYS A 170 -20.67 14.24 25.73
N LYS A 171 -20.24 15.46 26.08
CA LYS A 171 -20.36 16.65 25.22
C LYS A 171 -19.54 16.50 23.93
N LEU A 172 -18.29 16.01 24.02
CA LEU A 172 -17.47 15.73 22.84
C LEU A 172 -18.12 14.68 21.94
N THR A 173 -18.66 13.59 22.52
CA THR A 173 -19.36 12.55 21.75
C THR A 173 -20.57 13.12 20.99
N ARG A 174 -21.35 14.00 21.63
CA ARG A 174 -22.49 14.70 20.97
C ARG A 174 -22.04 15.59 19.82
N TYR A 175 -20.95 16.33 20.00
CA TYR A 175 -20.36 17.13 18.93
C TYR A 175 -20.04 16.27 17.70
N ILE A 176 -19.33 15.15 17.88
CA ILE A 176 -18.98 14.25 16.76
C ILE A 176 -20.24 13.72 16.06
N ARG A 177 -21.29 13.35 16.79
CA ARG A 177 -22.53 12.85 16.18
C ARG A 177 -23.28 13.88 15.36
N ASN A 178 -23.13 15.14 15.68
CA ASN A 178 -23.80 16.24 15.00
C ASN A 178 -23.02 16.82 13.82
N LEU A 179 -21.87 16.25 13.45
CA LEU A 179 -21.13 16.67 12.27
C LEU A 179 -21.98 16.47 10.99
N ALA A 180 -21.84 17.37 10.02
CA ALA A 180 -22.55 17.32 8.74
C ALA A 180 -21.92 16.29 7.78
N THR A 181 -21.93 15.02 8.18
CA THR A 181 -21.55 13.86 7.35
C THR A 181 -22.38 12.67 7.78
N ASP A 182 -22.62 11.74 6.87
CA ASP A 182 -23.29 10.47 7.18
C ASP A 182 -22.27 9.43 7.65
N VAL A 183 -22.78 8.30 8.12
CA VAL A 183 -21.97 7.15 8.52
C VAL A 183 -21.91 6.18 7.36
N TYR A 184 -20.72 5.98 6.78
CA TYR A 184 -20.53 5.10 5.62
C TYR A 184 -19.61 3.92 5.90
N GLY A 185 -18.55 4.11 6.68
CA GLY A 185 -17.53 3.10 6.96
C GLY A 185 -17.63 2.49 8.36
N ARG A 186 -16.69 1.59 8.67
CA ARG A 186 -16.49 1.00 10.01
C ARG A 186 -15.01 1.13 10.37
N PRO A 187 -14.62 1.33 11.64
CA PRO A 187 -13.22 1.56 11.97
C PRO A 187 -12.34 0.31 11.87
N TRP A 188 -12.94 -0.89 11.80
CA TRP A 188 -12.26 -2.17 11.53
C TRP A 188 -12.36 -2.60 10.06
N ASN A 189 -13.15 -1.88 9.25
CA ASN A 189 -13.19 -2.11 7.80
C ASN A 189 -12.12 -1.23 7.16
N PRO A 190 -11.20 -1.79 6.36
CA PRO A 190 -10.16 -0.98 5.76
C PRO A 190 -10.72 0.06 4.80
N PRO A 191 -10.30 1.33 4.92
CA PRO A 191 -10.54 2.31 3.89
C PRO A 191 -10.05 1.77 2.54
N TYR A 192 -10.89 1.89 1.51
CA TYR A 192 -10.58 1.44 0.15
C TYR A 192 -10.26 -0.07 0.01
N GLN A 193 -10.64 -0.92 0.98
CA GLN A 193 -10.60 -2.37 0.76
C GLN A 193 -11.34 -2.68 -0.55
N PRO A 194 -10.68 -3.29 -1.55
CA PRO A 194 -11.31 -3.46 -2.85
C PRO A 194 -12.34 -4.58 -2.84
N GLY A 195 -13.24 -4.54 -3.82
CA GLY A 195 -14.25 -5.57 -4.04
C GLY A 195 -15.64 -5.00 -4.28
N GLU A 196 -16.63 -5.87 -4.13
CA GLU A 196 -18.04 -5.50 -4.27
C GLU A 196 -18.66 -5.08 -2.93
N VAL A 197 -19.68 -4.23 -3.01
CA VAL A 197 -20.45 -3.72 -1.87
C VAL A 197 -21.94 -3.83 -2.12
N SER A 198 -22.71 -4.03 -1.04
CA SER A 198 -24.16 -3.84 -1.09
C SER A 198 -24.48 -2.34 -1.18
N PHE A 199 -25.13 -1.93 -2.25
CA PHE A 199 -25.64 -0.57 -2.46
C PHE A 199 -27.06 -0.64 -3.07
N GLU A 200 -28.02 -0.01 -2.40
CA GLU A 200 -29.44 0.02 -2.83
C GLU A 200 -30.05 -1.38 -3.08
N GLY A 201 -29.60 -2.38 -2.32
CA GLY A 201 -30.09 -3.76 -2.41
C GLY A 201 -29.36 -4.64 -3.44
N ASN A 202 -28.40 -4.09 -4.19
CA ASN A 202 -27.60 -4.82 -5.18
C ASN A 202 -26.13 -4.89 -4.76
N MET A 203 -25.44 -5.96 -5.15
CA MET A 203 -23.98 -6.00 -5.09
C MET A 203 -23.43 -5.24 -6.30
N VAL A 204 -22.57 -4.25 -6.03
CA VAL A 204 -21.96 -3.42 -7.07
C VAL A 204 -20.46 -3.25 -6.81
N PRO A 205 -19.62 -3.04 -7.83
CA PRO A 205 -18.20 -2.74 -7.64
C PRO A 205 -18.00 -1.49 -6.78
N LEU A 206 -16.96 -1.47 -5.94
CA LEU A 206 -16.65 -0.32 -5.06
C LEU A 206 -16.55 1.01 -5.83
N SER A 207 -15.96 1.01 -7.02
CA SER A 207 -15.82 2.21 -7.85
C SER A 207 -17.16 2.83 -8.26
N SER A 208 -18.24 2.04 -8.29
CA SER A 208 -19.58 2.51 -8.71
C SER A 208 -20.34 3.28 -7.62
N ARG A 209 -19.93 3.18 -6.35
CA ARG A 209 -20.58 3.92 -5.25
C ARG A 209 -20.41 5.43 -5.45
N PRO A 210 -21.26 6.29 -4.88
CA PRO A 210 -20.96 7.72 -4.80
C PRO A 210 -19.59 8.00 -4.15
N VAL A 211 -18.89 9.06 -4.59
CA VAL A 211 -17.52 9.36 -4.16
C VAL A 211 -17.38 9.50 -2.64
N GLU A 212 -18.37 10.10 -1.99
CA GLU A 212 -18.44 10.23 -0.54
C GLU A 212 -18.48 8.88 0.20
N ARG A 213 -18.83 7.78 -0.48
CA ARG A 213 -18.84 6.43 0.11
C ARG A 213 -17.63 5.58 -0.28
N TRP A 214 -16.75 6.08 -1.14
CA TRP A 214 -15.64 5.31 -1.69
C TRP A 214 -14.64 4.90 -0.60
N ALA A 215 -14.26 5.85 0.27
CA ALA A 215 -13.33 5.61 1.35
C ALA A 215 -13.86 4.68 2.46
N ALA A 216 -15.15 4.32 2.47
CA ALA A 216 -15.68 3.31 3.37
C ALA A 216 -15.14 1.91 3.05
N GLY A 217 -14.63 1.71 1.83
CA GLY A 217 -14.16 0.42 1.32
C GLY A 217 -15.29 -0.61 1.17
N ALA A 218 -14.91 -1.78 0.68
CA ALA A 218 -15.78 -2.96 0.62
C ALA A 218 -15.91 -3.69 1.97
N GLY A 219 -14.95 -3.44 2.87
CA GLY A 219 -14.92 -3.98 4.22
C GLY A 219 -14.26 -5.35 4.31
N SER A 220 -14.04 -5.82 5.55
CA SER A 220 -13.28 -7.05 5.79
C SER A 220 -13.95 -8.32 5.24
N SER A 221 -15.27 -8.29 5.02
CA SER A 221 -16.01 -9.38 4.37
C SER A 221 -15.64 -9.61 2.91
N SER A 222 -15.08 -8.59 2.25
CA SER A 222 -14.62 -8.68 0.85
C SER A 222 -13.16 -9.12 0.75
N VAL A 223 -12.49 -9.42 1.86
CA VAL A 223 -11.14 -9.99 1.85
C VAL A 223 -11.24 -11.47 1.48
N LEU A 224 -10.60 -11.85 0.38
CA LEU A 224 -10.61 -13.22 -0.12
C LEU A 224 -9.90 -14.19 0.83
N LYS A 225 -10.20 -15.48 0.68
CA LYS A 225 -9.58 -16.52 1.52
C LYS A 225 -8.19 -16.86 1.01
N LYS A 226 -8.02 -16.92 -0.31
CA LYS A 226 -6.76 -17.22 -1.01
C LYS A 226 -6.50 -16.24 -2.15
N ASP A 227 -5.25 -16.14 -2.55
CA ASP A 227 -4.82 -15.41 -3.75
C ASP A 227 -5.51 -15.95 -5.02
N GLU A 228 -5.63 -17.27 -5.14
CA GLU A 228 -6.37 -17.98 -6.21
C GLU A 228 -7.81 -17.46 -6.41
N ASP A 229 -8.51 -17.10 -5.34
CA ASP A 229 -9.92 -16.65 -5.42
C ASP A 229 -10.06 -15.36 -6.26
N MET A 230 -8.97 -14.60 -6.43
CA MET A 230 -8.93 -13.39 -7.28
C MET A 230 -9.19 -13.71 -8.76
N LEU A 231 -8.94 -14.96 -9.19
CA LEU A 231 -9.04 -15.38 -10.59
C LEU A 231 -10.39 -15.00 -11.20
N SER A 232 -11.48 -15.27 -10.49
CA SER A 232 -12.86 -15.00 -10.93
C SER A 232 -13.19 -13.50 -11.07
N TYR A 233 -12.42 -12.63 -10.42
CA TYR A 233 -12.59 -11.18 -10.50
C TYR A 233 -11.70 -10.54 -11.56
N VAL A 234 -10.52 -11.13 -11.79
CA VAL A 234 -9.59 -10.67 -12.83
C VAL A 234 -10.01 -11.20 -14.20
N PHE A 235 -10.44 -12.46 -14.26
CA PHE A 235 -10.93 -13.16 -15.46
C PHE A 235 -12.35 -13.68 -15.20
N PRO A 236 -13.36 -12.80 -15.19
CA PRO A 236 -14.75 -13.23 -14.98
C PRO A 236 -15.16 -14.15 -16.13
N ASP A 237 -15.46 -15.41 -15.79
CA ASP A 237 -15.77 -16.52 -16.71
C ASP A 237 -16.85 -16.09 -17.70
N THR A 238 -16.49 -16.06 -18.98
CA THR A 238 -17.46 -15.76 -20.03
C THR A 238 -17.99 -17.01 -20.70
N ASN A 239 -17.32 -18.17 -20.62
CA ASN A 239 -17.61 -19.30 -21.52
C ASN A 239 -17.23 -20.74 -21.11
N ASN A 240 -16.51 -21.08 -20.02
CA ASN A 240 -16.02 -22.48 -19.85
C ASN A 240 -15.65 -22.95 -18.42
N ASN A 241 -16.60 -23.58 -17.72
CA ASN A 241 -16.36 -24.51 -16.60
C ASN A 241 -15.38 -24.02 -15.48
N GLY A 242 -15.15 -22.71 -15.34
CA GLY A 242 -14.22 -22.12 -14.37
C GLY A 242 -12.72 -22.12 -14.74
N ALA A 243 -12.32 -22.51 -15.95
CA ALA A 243 -10.91 -22.45 -16.40
C ALA A 243 -10.66 -21.24 -17.29
N VAL A 244 -9.54 -20.55 -17.07
CA VAL A 244 -9.16 -19.34 -17.82
C VAL A 244 -8.43 -19.71 -19.11
N ASP A 245 -8.88 -19.16 -20.23
CA ASP A 245 -8.25 -19.35 -21.54
C ASP A 245 -7.37 -18.18 -22.00
N GLN A 246 -6.60 -18.40 -23.08
CA GLN A 246 -5.71 -17.38 -23.64
C GLN A 246 -6.45 -16.11 -24.09
N ALA A 247 -7.68 -16.24 -24.61
CA ALA A 247 -8.44 -15.11 -25.14
C ALA A 247 -8.95 -14.22 -24.00
N GLU A 248 -9.32 -14.81 -22.85
CA GLU A 248 -9.67 -14.10 -21.63
C GLU A 248 -8.46 -13.33 -21.08
N VAL A 249 -7.29 -13.95 -20.97
CA VAL A 249 -6.06 -13.25 -20.55
C VAL A 249 -5.73 -12.11 -21.51
N ASP A 250 -5.77 -12.37 -22.82
CA ASP A 250 -5.54 -11.35 -23.84
C ASP A 250 -6.54 -10.19 -23.69
N ALA A 251 -7.82 -10.46 -23.44
CA ALA A 251 -8.88 -9.46 -23.34
C ALA A 251 -8.69 -8.50 -22.16
N VAL A 252 -8.33 -8.98 -20.97
CA VAL A 252 -8.17 -8.10 -19.79
C VAL A 252 -6.86 -7.28 -19.86
N PHE A 253 -5.86 -7.81 -20.58
CA PHE A 253 -4.65 -7.07 -20.93
C PHE A 253 -4.81 -6.11 -22.12
N LYS A 254 -5.94 -6.14 -22.84
CA LYS A 254 -6.16 -5.21 -23.97
C LYS A 254 -6.05 -3.79 -23.45
N LEU A 255 -5.03 -3.12 -23.95
CA LEU A 255 -4.94 -1.68 -23.87
C LEU A 255 -6.10 -1.08 -24.65
N SER A 256 -6.82 -0.12 -24.07
CA SER A 256 -7.67 0.73 -24.90
C SER A 256 -6.79 1.32 -26.02
N PRO A 257 -7.18 1.19 -27.29
CA PRO A 257 -6.59 2.02 -28.33
C PRO A 257 -6.81 3.48 -27.92
N ILE A 258 -5.86 4.34 -28.26
CA ILE A 258 -5.85 5.78 -28.01
C ILE A 258 -7.26 6.35 -28.31
N ASN A 259 -8.04 6.59 -27.27
CA ASN A 259 -9.42 7.08 -27.38
C ASN A 259 -9.61 8.19 -26.35
N PRO A 260 -9.56 9.46 -26.77
CA PRO A 260 -9.96 10.58 -25.93
C PRO A 260 -11.48 10.44 -25.69
N GLY A 261 -11.85 9.81 -24.58
CA GLY A 261 -13.26 9.58 -24.20
C GLY A 261 -13.61 8.16 -23.75
N ALA A 262 -12.72 7.17 -23.88
CA ALA A 262 -12.98 5.84 -23.31
C ALA A 262 -12.67 5.81 -21.80
N SER A 263 -13.73 5.77 -20.98
CA SER A 263 -13.67 5.58 -19.54
C SER A 263 -13.40 4.11 -19.20
N TYR A 264 -12.13 3.70 -19.22
CA TYR A 264 -11.58 2.41 -18.77
C TYR A 264 -12.00 1.14 -19.55
N LEU A 265 -11.04 0.58 -20.30
CA LEU A 265 -10.99 -0.86 -20.62
C LEU A 265 -9.69 -1.40 -20.00
N GLY A 266 -9.78 -1.87 -18.76
CA GLY A 266 -8.65 -2.37 -17.97
C GLY A 266 -9.03 -2.71 -16.52
N ILE A 267 -8.08 -3.18 -15.71
CA ILE A 267 -8.35 -3.61 -14.34
C ILE A 267 -8.46 -2.39 -13.42
N LYS A 268 -9.59 -2.32 -12.70
CA LYS A 268 -9.80 -1.36 -11.62
C LYS A 268 -9.44 -2.05 -10.31
N LEU A 269 -8.25 -1.79 -9.77
CA LEU A 269 -7.79 -2.42 -8.52
C LEU A 269 -8.71 -2.16 -7.33
N SER A 270 -9.52 -1.10 -7.36
CA SER A 270 -10.56 -0.83 -6.36
C SER A 270 -11.70 -1.85 -6.36
N ASP A 271 -11.91 -2.54 -7.48
CA ASP A 271 -13.07 -3.41 -7.69
C ASP A 271 -12.69 -4.89 -7.57
N VAL A 272 -11.40 -5.19 -7.63
CA VAL A 272 -10.87 -6.56 -7.55
C VAL A 272 -10.51 -6.86 -6.09
N PRO A 273 -11.32 -7.66 -5.38
CA PRO A 273 -11.00 -8.04 -4.01
C PRO A 273 -9.69 -8.82 -3.97
N ILE A 274 -9.02 -8.77 -2.83
CA ILE A 274 -7.73 -9.44 -2.61
C ILE A 274 -7.78 -10.23 -1.31
N HIS A 275 -6.89 -11.20 -1.15
CA HIS A 275 -6.80 -11.97 0.10
C HIS A 275 -6.02 -11.24 1.19
N LEU A 276 -5.53 -10.02 0.98
CA LEU A 276 -4.91 -9.23 2.05
C LEU A 276 -5.91 -8.21 2.60
N GLN A 277 -5.99 -8.09 3.93
CA GLN A 277 -6.74 -7.01 4.56
C GLN A 277 -5.89 -5.74 4.49
N LEU A 278 -6.36 -4.72 3.78
CA LEU A 278 -5.69 -3.42 3.76
C LEU A 278 -5.68 -2.78 5.16
N PRO A 279 -4.83 -1.76 5.43
CA PRO A 279 -4.76 -1.14 6.75
C PRO A 279 -6.10 -0.52 7.15
N ASP A 280 -6.61 -0.85 8.34
CA ASP A 280 -7.83 -0.24 8.87
C ASP A 280 -7.62 1.19 9.37
N TRP A 281 -8.68 1.95 9.63
CA TRP A 281 -8.52 3.36 9.98
C TRP A 281 -7.64 3.57 11.23
N ASN A 282 -7.61 2.65 12.20
CA ASN A 282 -6.72 2.77 13.35
C ASN A 282 -5.25 2.58 12.96
N SER A 283 -4.96 1.82 11.91
CA SER A 283 -3.61 1.67 11.35
C SER A 283 -3.10 2.98 10.75
N TRP A 284 -4.00 3.84 10.27
CA TRP A 284 -3.66 5.16 9.71
C TRP A 284 -3.38 6.21 10.79
N LEU A 285 -4.01 6.10 11.96
CA LEU A 285 -3.90 7.11 13.00
C LEU A 285 -2.50 7.10 13.65
N PRO A 286 -1.88 8.26 13.87
CA PRO A 286 -0.63 8.32 14.62
C PRO A 286 -0.89 7.97 16.09
N ARG A 287 -0.07 7.06 16.66
CA ARG A 287 -0.12 6.75 18.10
C ARG A 287 0.40 7.92 18.95
N VAL A 288 1.41 8.62 18.43
CA VAL A 288 1.99 9.83 19.01
C VAL A 288 1.94 10.91 17.95
N HIS A 289 1.47 12.11 18.29
CA HIS A 289 1.45 13.22 17.34
C HIS A 289 2.85 13.80 17.16
N PRO A 290 3.25 14.26 15.95
CA PRO A 290 4.54 14.93 15.73
C PRO A 290 4.89 16.04 16.73
N MET A 291 3.92 16.86 17.17
CA MET A 291 4.17 17.89 18.21
C MET A 291 4.64 17.35 19.57
N ASP A 292 4.21 16.15 19.92
CA ASP A 292 4.61 15.52 21.19
C ASP A 292 6.06 15.01 21.11
N ILE A 293 6.60 14.90 19.89
CA ILE A 293 8.00 14.56 19.57
C ILE A 293 8.82 15.84 19.33
N TRP A 294 8.30 16.77 18.54
CA TRP A 294 8.89 18.06 18.14
C TRP A 294 7.98 19.20 18.60
N GLY A 295 8.31 19.82 19.74
CA GLY A 295 7.42 20.80 20.39
C GLY A 295 7.09 22.03 19.52
N ASP A 296 7.95 22.33 18.56
CA ASP A 296 7.87 23.41 17.58
C ASP A 296 7.30 22.95 16.22
N PHE A 297 6.80 21.73 16.07
CA PHE A 297 6.29 21.21 14.79
C PHE A 297 5.25 22.11 14.11
N LYS A 298 4.43 22.84 14.88
CA LYS A 298 3.46 23.83 14.35
C LYS A 298 4.05 25.21 14.08
N ASN A 299 5.24 25.47 14.62
CA ASN A 299 5.93 26.75 14.65
C ASN A 299 7.27 26.68 13.89
N VAL A 300 7.44 25.72 12.97
CA VAL A 300 8.59 25.72 12.06
C VAL A 300 8.40 26.88 11.11
N ILE A 301 8.82 28.07 11.54
CA ILE A 301 8.77 29.30 10.75
C ILE A 301 9.82 29.17 9.64
N SER A 302 9.43 28.56 8.52
CA SER A 302 9.97 28.98 7.25
C SER A 302 9.00 30.00 6.66
N GLU A 303 9.36 31.28 6.70
CA GLU A 303 8.76 32.25 5.79
C GLU A 303 9.03 31.75 4.36
N GLU A 304 8.04 31.89 3.46
CA GLU A 304 8.18 31.44 2.09
C GLU A 304 9.31 32.25 1.44
N GLY A 305 10.51 31.64 1.33
CA GLY A 305 11.70 32.25 0.73
C GLY A 305 12.90 32.52 1.66
N ALA A 306 12.83 32.31 2.98
CA ALA A 306 13.93 32.66 3.89
C ALA A 306 14.56 31.48 4.67
N ASP A 307 13.84 30.38 4.86
CA ASP A 307 14.37 29.19 5.54
C ASP A 307 14.21 27.95 4.64
N PRO A 308 15.31 27.27 4.26
CA PRO A 308 15.30 26.12 3.36
C PRO A 308 14.71 24.84 3.99
N ARG A 309 14.32 24.86 5.27
CA ARG A 309 13.86 23.66 5.99
C ARG A 309 12.44 23.23 5.61
N PRO A 310 12.20 21.90 5.47
CA PRO A 310 10.87 21.35 5.19
C PRO A 310 9.86 21.65 6.31
N ASP A 311 8.63 22.04 5.93
CA ASP A 311 7.53 22.24 6.86
C ASP A 311 6.24 21.55 6.38
N PRO A 312 6.00 20.31 6.84
CA PRO A 312 4.81 19.58 6.46
C PRO A 312 3.51 20.16 7.07
N TYR A 313 3.57 20.80 8.24
CA TYR A 313 2.39 21.38 8.90
C TYR A 313 1.90 22.64 8.18
N LYS A 314 2.81 23.51 7.74
CA LYS A 314 2.48 24.67 6.89
C LYS A 314 1.96 24.24 5.53
N ALA A 315 2.55 23.21 4.91
CA ALA A 315 2.04 22.67 3.65
C ALA A 315 0.59 22.16 3.78
N TYR A 316 0.29 21.43 4.85
CA TYR A 316 -1.07 21.01 5.19
C TYR A 316 -2.00 22.21 5.39
N THR A 317 -1.60 23.18 6.21
CA THR A 317 -2.44 24.34 6.55
C THR A 317 -2.75 25.18 5.31
N TYR A 318 -1.75 25.41 4.45
CA TYR A 318 -1.92 26.09 3.17
C TYR A 318 -2.94 25.37 2.28
N LEU A 319 -2.79 24.05 2.11
CA LEU A 319 -3.68 23.25 1.27
C LEU A 319 -5.10 23.23 1.81
N LYS A 320 -5.26 23.04 3.12
CA LYS A 320 -6.55 23.05 3.79
C LYS A 320 -7.26 24.38 3.61
N ASN A 321 -6.57 25.49 3.90
CA ASN A 321 -7.14 26.84 3.74
C ASN A 321 -7.48 27.12 2.28
N THR A 322 -6.66 26.63 1.35
CA THR A 322 -6.97 26.71 -0.08
C THR A 322 -8.27 25.97 -0.33
N ILE A 323 -8.40 24.70 0.00
CA ILE A 323 -9.62 23.91 -0.25
C ILE A 323 -10.86 24.51 0.43
N GLU A 324 -10.77 24.91 1.70
CA GLU A 324 -11.89 25.51 2.44
C GLU A 324 -12.31 26.86 1.86
N GLY A 325 -11.36 27.69 1.41
CA GLY A 325 -11.64 28.98 0.77
C GLY A 325 -12.06 28.85 -0.69
N THR A 326 -11.45 27.95 -1.45
CA THR A 326 -11.62 27.83 -2.90
C THR A 326 -12.75 26.92 -3.32
N ILE A 327 -13.25 26.01 -2.47
CA ILE A 327 -14.52 25.31 -2.72
C ILE A 327 -15.69 26.30 -2.77
N ALA A 328 -15.61 27.43 -2.04
CA ALA A 328 -16.59 28.51 -2.14
C ALA A 328 -16.52 29.25 -3.49
N ASP A 329 -15.33 29.30 -4.12
CA ASP A 329 -15.07 30.03 -5.36
C ASP A 329 -14.90 29.13 -6.61
N GLY A 330 -15.00 27.80 -6.46
CA GLY A 330 -14.86 26.82 -7.55
C GLY A 330 -13.42 26.52 -8.00
N VAL A 331 -12.37 26.97 -7.29
CA VAL A 331 -10.96 26.74 -7.68
C VAL A 331 -10.42 25.46 -7.04
N ILE A 332 -9.85 24.56 -7.84
CA ILE A 332 -9.28 23.29 -7.38
C ILE A 332 -7.74 23.37 -7.41
N PRO A 333 -7.04 23.03 -6.31
CA PRO A 333 -5.58 23.00 -6.32
C PRO A 333 -5.05 21.98 -7.32
N ASN A 334 -4.01 22.36 -8.06
CA ASN A 334 -3.33 21.40 -8.93
C ASN A 334 -2.53 20.37 -8.10
N SER A 335 -2.20 19.27 -8.75
CA SER A 335 -1.46 18.14 -8.19
C SER A 335 -0.13 18.52 -7.57
N TRP A 336 0.58 19.52 -8.10
CA TRP A 336 1.85 19.99 -7.54
C TRP A 336 1.66 20.59 -6.14
N ARG A 337 0.62 21.40 -5.96
CA ARG A 337 0.26 21.94 -4.65
C ARG A 337 -0.14 20.81 -3.72
N ILE A 338 -1.02 19.91 -4.16
CA ILE A 338 -1.51 18.79 -3.34
C ILE A 338 -0.34 17.91 -2.87
N SER A 339 0.63 17.62 -3.73
CA SER A 339 1.81 16.82 -3.36
C SER A 339 2.73 17.47 -2.34
N ARG A 340 2.65 18.79 -2.09
CA ARG A 340 3.57 19.48 -1.16
C ARG A 340 3.56 18.87 0.24
N ILE A 341 2.41 18.48 0.79
CA ILE A 341 2.38 17.88 2.14
C ILE A 341 3.24 16.60 2.21
N MET A 342 3.15 15.71 1.22
CA MET A 342 3.94 14.48 1.18
C MET A 342 5.42 14.75 0.88
N GLN A 343 5.71 15.69 -0.04
CA GLN A 343 7.08 16.11 -0.31
C GLN A 343 7.77 16.68 0.92
N GLN A 344 7.10 17.59 1.63
CA GLN A 344 7.63 18.21 2.83
C GLN A 344 7.75 17.20 3.98
N THR A 345 6.80 16.27 4.11
CA THR A 345 6.87 15.16 5.07
C THR A 345 8.09 14.28 4.81
N MET A 346 8.30 13.87 3.55
CA MET A 346 9.48 13.10 3.17
C MET A 346 10.77 13.86 3.43
N SER A 347 10.88 15.12 3.00
CA SER A 347 12.09 15.91 3.22
C SER A 347 12.37 16.11 4.70
N PHE A 348 11.34 16.39 5.51
CA PHE A 348 11.44 16.49 6.97
C PHE A 348 11.97 15.18 7.58
N SER A 349 11.45 14.03 7.13
CA SER A 349 11.91 12.71 7.58
C SER A 349 13.34 12.37 7.12
N LYS A 350 13.80 12.91 5.98
CA LYS A 350 15.14 12.70 5.41
C LYS A 350 16.21 13.59 6.04
N GLU A 351 15.89 14.83 6.37
CA GLU A 351 16.78 15.70 7.14
C GLU A 351 17.12 15.12 8.52
N GLY A 352 16.29 14.18 8.99
CA GLY A 352 16.53 13.33 10.14
C GLY A 352 17.36 12.06 9.93
N ALA A 353 17.39 11.55 8.71
CA ALA A 353 17.87 10.20 8.39
C ALA A 353 19.17 10.17 7.57
N ASN A 354 19.71 11.31 7.14
CA ASN A 354 20.96 11.36 6.38
C ASN A 354 22.19 11.01 7.25
N GLU A 355 22.32 9.75 7.64
CA GLU A 355 23.52 9.01 7.27
C GLU A 355 23.37 8.63 5.81
N SER A 356 23.71 9.55 4.91
CA SER A 356 23.90 9.17 3.53
C SER A 356 25.03 8.15 3.50
N TYR A 357 24.71 6.88 3.29
CA TYR A 357 25.61 5.93 2.66
C TYR A 357 25.86 6.42 1.24
N ILE A 358 26.71 7.46 1.12
CA ILE A 358 27.27 7.83 -0.16
C ILE A 358 28.24 6.70 -0.50
N THR A 359 27.77 5.71 -1.24
CA THR A 359 28.66 4.89 -2.05
C THR A 359 29.22 5.81 -3.12
N SER A 360 30.30 6.52 -2.79
CA SER A 360 31.12 7.14 -3.83
C SER A 360 31.59 6.01 -4.74
N ARG A 361 31.69 6.26 -6.05
CA ARG A 361 32.23 5.31 -7.05
C ARG A 361 33.67 4.85 -6.77
N VAL A 362 34.24 5.18 -5.61
CA VAL A 362 35.62 4.88 -5.21
C VAL A 362 35.67 4.46 -3.73
N GLY A 363 35.01 3.34 -3.40
CA GLY A 363 35.39 2.43 -2.30
C GLY A 363 35.58 2.96 -0.87
N THR A 364 35.31 4.23 -0.56
CA THR A 364 35.62 4.82 0.75
C THR A 364 34.34 5.30 1.42
N VAL A 365 33.96 4.60 2.49
CA VAL A 365 32.88 5.01 3.40
C VAL A 365 33.43 6.11 4.30
N VAL A 366 33.01 7.35 4.05
CA VAL A 366 33.28 8.47 4.97
C VAL A 366 31.95 8.87 5.61
N SER A 367 31.69 8.33 6.81
CA SER A 367 30.58 8.78 7.65
C SER A 367 30.90 10.19 8.16
N ARG A 368 30.39 11.22 7.50
CA ARG A 368 30.28 12.55 8.11
C ARG A 368 28.81 12.81 8.42
N PRO A 369 28.40 12.83 9.71
CA PRO A 369 27.06 13.27 10.05
C PRO A 369 26.88 14.72 9.60
N PRO A 370 25.69 15.12 9.08
CA PRO A 370 25.38 16.53 8.91
C PRO A 370 25.55 17.26 10.25
N ARG A 371 26.09 18.48 10.20
CA ARG A 371 26.50 19.27 11.38
C ARG A 371 25.34 19.72 12.28
N SER A 372 24.09 19.49 11.88
CA SER A 372 22.89 19.73 12.69
C SER A 372 21.75 18.92 12.10
N ASN A 373 21.24 17.94 12.84
CA ASN A 373 20.13 17.11 12.41
C ASN A 373 18.93 17.56 13.24
N VAL A 374 18.01 18.35 12.66
CA VAL A 374 16.84 18.89 13.36
C VAL A 374 16.01 17.78 14.02
N PHE A 375 15.92 16.62 13.38
CA PHE A 375 15.21 15.46 13.90
C PHE A 375 15.86 14.89 15.17
N ARG A 376 17.20 14.81 15.19
CA ARG A 376 18.01 14.26 16.30
C ARG A 376 18.34 15.28 17.39
N ASP A 377 18.50 16.56 17.04
CA ASP A 377 18.75 17.65 17.98
C ASP A 377 17.47 18.01 18.74
N ALA A 378 16.31 17.88 18.09
CA ALA A 378 15.03 17.98 18.77
C ALA A 378 14.67 16.72 19.58
N SER A 379 15.10 15.51 19.19
CA SER A 379 14.93 14.31 20.05
C SER A 379 15.78 14.36 21.31
N ARG A 380 16.99 14.92 21.22
CA ARG A 380 17.94 15.05 22.34
C ARG A 380 17.53 16.11 23.35
N ASN A 381 16.85 17.18 22.90
CA ASN A 381 16.45 18.30 23.75
C ASN A 381 14.99 18.23 24.22
N ASN A 382 14.19 17.30 23.69
CA ASN A 382 12.77 17.21 24.02
C ASN A 382 12.50 15.94 24.83
N THR A 383 11.95 16.12 26.03
CA THR A 383 11.43 15.06 26.91
C THR A 383 10.14 14.41 26.37
N GLY A 384 9.96 14.44 25.05
CA GLY A 384 8.80 13.93 24.34
C GLY A 384 8.67 12.43 24.53
N ARG A 385 7.58 12.02 25.19
CA ARG A 385 7.27 10.67 25.71
C ARG A 385 7.09 9.57 24.67
N LEU A 386 7.98 9.43 23.69
CA LEU A 386 8.29 8.11 23.16
C LEU A 386 9.04 7.33 24.26
N ASN A 387 8.33 7.07 25.36
CA ASN A 387 8.77 6.38 26.57
C ASN A 387 10.29 6.43 26.82
N VAL A 388 10.86 7.64 26.80
CA VAL A 388 12.31 7.82 26.86
C VAL A 388 12.84 7.27 28.19
N ASP A 389 12.00 7.23 29.23
CA ASP A 389 12.29 6.68 30.55
C ASP A 389 12.25 5.13 30.60
N VAL A 390 11.38 4.48 29.80
CA VAL A 390 11.39 3.01 29.62
C VAL A 390 12.53 2.58 28.71
N LEU A 391 12.84 3.38 27.68
CA LEU A 391 14.04 3.20 26.86
C LEU A 391 15.31 3.53 27.67
N ALA A 392 15.26 4.43 28.66
CA ALA A 392 16.40 4.86 29.49
C ALA A 392 16.88 3.87 30.52
N ASN A 393 16.00 3.00 31.01
CA ASN A 393 16.39 1.98 31.97
C ASN A 393 16.86 0.67 31.32
N SER A 394 17.03 0.65 29.99
CA SER A 394 17.60 -0.49 29.25
C SER A 394 19.01 -0.14 28.76
N SER A 395 19.97 -1.03 28.99
CA SER A 395 21.39 -0.86 28.69
C SER A 395 21.77 -1.08 27.22
N ALA A 396 20.83 -0.96 26.28
CA ALA A 396 21.01 -1.39 24.90
C ALA A 396 21.44 -0.22 23.95
N PRO A 397 22.39 -0.44 23.02
CA PRO A 397 22.87 0.56 22.05
C PRO A 397 21.84 0.94 20.94
N PHE A 398 20.65 0.33 20.91
CA PHE A 398 19.63 0.44 19.85
C PHE A 398 18.58 1.57 20.05
N ARG A 399 18.80 2.48 21.01
CA ARG A 399 17.80 3.47 21.47
C ARG A 399 17.48 4.60 20.48
N ASP A 400 18.48 5.08 19.74
CA ASP A 400 18.31 6.20 18.79
C ASP A 400 17.57 5.75 17.52
N GLU A 401 17.81 4.51 17.08
CA GLU A 401 17.28 3.97 15.83
C GLU A 401 15.78 3.64 15.94
N MET A 402 15.38 3.01 17.05
CA MET A 402 13.97 2.76 17.36
C MET A 402 13.17 4.04 17.57
N PHE A 403 13.78 5.06 18.20
CA PHE A 403 13.15 6.38 18.32
C PHE A 403 12.90 6.97 16.93
N ASP A 404 13.91 6.93 16.05
CA ASP A 404 13.79 7.52 14.72
C ASP A 404 12.69 6.87 13.89
N GLU A 405 12.58 5.56 13.94
CA GLU A 405 11.52 4.82 13.28
C GLU A 405 10.13 5.19 13.81
N LYS A 406 9.94 5.19 15.14
CA LYS A 406 8.66 5.58 15.76
C LYS A 406 8.28 7.03 15.44
N ALA A 407 9.27 7.92 15.36
CA ALA A 407 9.06 9.31 14.99
C ALA A 407 8.71 9.49 13.49
N LYS A 408 9.38 8.77 12.58
CA LYS A 408 9.01 8.73 11.15
C LYS A 408 7.62 8.15 10.95
N LEU A 409 7.28 7.08 11.67
CA LEU A 409 5.97 6.46 11.62
C LEU A 409 4.87 7.41 12.10
N ALA A 410 5.11 8.12 13.21
CA ALA A 410 4.21 9.14 13.71
C ALA A 410 3.96 10.26 12.68
N LEU A 411 5.02 10.75 12.04
CA LEU A 411 4.96 11.80 11.02
C LEU A 411 4.22 11.36 9.75
N THR A 412 4.54 10.18 9.22
CA THR A 412 3.94 9.66 7.98
C THR A 412 2.46 9.28 8.19
N LYS A 413 2.10 8.69 9.33
CA LYS A 413 0.69 8.43 9.70
C LYS A 413 -0.10 9.73 9.85
N TRP A 414 0.47 10.72 10.54
CA TRP A 414 -0.14 12.06 10.61
C TRP A 414 -0.37 12.64 9.20
N ALA A 415 0.64 12.59 8.34
CA ALA A 415 0.54 13.11 6.97
C ALA A 415 -0.54 12.37 6.17
N ALA A 416 -0.66 11.05 6.30
CA ALA A 416 -1.69 10.26 5.63
C ALA A 416 -3.12 10.62 6.09
N VAL A 417 -3.34 10.82 7.39
CA VAL A 417 -4.64 11.31 7.92
C VAL A 417 -4.97 12.70 7.35
N LYS A 418 -3.98 13.59 7.30
CA LYS A 418 -4.18 14.93 6.72
C LYS A 418 -4.41 14.88 5.22
N TYR A 419 -3.78 13.95 4.52
CA TYR A 419 -3.96 13.77 3.09
C TYR A 419 -5.32 13.17 2.74
N PHE A 420 -5.83 12.25 3.58
CA PHE A 420 -7.22 11.82 3.56
C PHE A 420 -8.18 13.00 3.74
N GLU A 421 -7.91 13.91 4.68
CA GLU A 421 -8.73 15.11 4.87
C GLU A 421 -8.75 15.99 3.61
N ILE A 422 -7.58 16.23 3.00
CA ILE A 422 -7.46 16.98 1.73
C ILE A 422 -8.27 16.34 0.59
N HIS A 423 -8.19 15.01 0.41
CA HIS A 423 -8.83 14.34 -0.72
C HIS A 423 -10.31 14.05 -0.49
N HIS A 424 -10.61 13.41 0.62
CA HIS A 424 -11.93 12.87 0.88
C HIS A 424 -12.87 13.94 1.46
N VAL A 425 -12.45 14.65 2.50
CA VAL A 425 -13.26 15.75 3.07
C VAL A 425 -13.30 16.94 2.10
N GLY A 426 -12.20 17.20 1.39
CA GLY A 426 -12.13 18.18 0.30
C GLY A 426 -12.84 17.78 -1.01
N LYS A 427 -13.39 16.56 -1.11
CA LYS A 427 -14.11 16.05 -2.29
C LYS A 427 -13.33 16.24 -3.60
N LEU A 428 -12.10 15.73 -3.63
CA LEU A 428 -11.19 15.80 -4.77
C LEU A 428 -11.06 14.48 -5.52
N GLU A 429 -11.57 13.38 -4.95
CA GLU A 429 -11.29 12.02 -5.42
C GLU A 429 -11.84 11.73 -6.82
N ASP A 430 -12.94 12.37 -7.22
CA ASP A 430 -13.55 12.30 -8.55
C ASP A 430 -13.17 13.50 -9.46
N LYS A 431 -12.25 14.36 -9.01
CA LYS A 431 -11.83 15.59 -9.72
C LYS A 431 -10.41 15.49 -10.27
N LEU A 432 -9.92 14.27 -10.47
CA LEU A 432 -8.56 14.03 -10.94
C LEU A 432 -8.22 14.78 -12.22
N ALA A 433 -9.14 14.85 -13.19
CA ALA A 433 -8.93 15.55 -14.45
C ALA A 433 -8.53 17.02 -14.23
N THR A 434 -9.18 17.70 -13.27
CA THR A 434 -8.88 19.08 -12.90
C THR A 434 -7.60 19.18 -12.07
N VAL A 435 -7.42 18.28 -11.09
CA VAL A 435 -6.23 18.26 -10.23
C VAL A 435 -4.95 18.03 -11.06
N LEU A 436 -5.03 17.16 -12.05
CA LEU A 436 -3.91 16.80 -12.92
C LEU A 436 -3.85 17.62 -14.20
N ASP A 437 -4.81 18.51 -14.45
CA ASP A 437 -4.86 19.35 -15.64
C ASP A 437 -4.62 18.58 -16.96
N ASN A 438 -5.07 17.32 -16.99
CA ASN A 438 -4.91 16.45 -18.15
C ASN A 438 -5.86 15.24 -18.07
N PRO A 439 -7.08 15.35 -18.62
CA PRO A 439 -8.08 14.27 -18.55
C PRO A 439 -7.64 12.97 -19.24
N ASN A 440 -6.66 13.01 -20.15
CA ASN A 440 -6.19 11.80 -20.83
C ASN A 440 -5.34 10.91 -19.93
N LEU A 441 -4.78 11.49 -18.85
CA LEU A 441 -3.90 10.77 -17.94
C LEU A 441 -4.68 10.17 -16.76
N VAL A 442 -5.87 10.69 -16.44
CA VAL A 442 -6.48 10.39 -15.15
C VAL A 442 -7.33 9.14 -15.13
N GLY A 443 -7.45 8.58 -13.92
CA GLY A 443 -8.52 7.64 -13.61
C GLY A 443 -9.86 8.31 -13.35
N GLU A 444 -10.92 7.51 -13.23
CA GLU A 444 -12.23 8.01 -12.78
C GLU A 444 -12.12 8.60 -11.38
N ARG A 445 -11.34 7.94 -10.51
CA ARG A 445 -11.13 8.34 -9.12
C ARG A 445 -9.72 8.07 -8.63
N GLY A 446 -9.28 8.83 -7.62
CA GLY A 446 -7.98 8.67 -6.99
C GLY A 446 -7.48 9.89 -6.24
N TRP A 447 -6.26 9.79 -5.73
CA TRP A 447 -5.53 10.85 -5.05
C TRP A 447 -4.54 11.47 -6.05
N GLY A 448 -4.92 12.64 -6.58
CA GLY A 448 -4.23 13.30 -7.68
C GLY A 448 -2.89 13.92 -7.26
N SER A 449 -1.85 13.09 -7.16
CA SER A 449 -0.52 13.47 -6.71
C SER A 449 0.56 13.17 -7.75
N TRP A 450 1.65 13.95 -7.71
CA TRP A 450 2.92 13.65 -8.40
C TRP A 450 3.83 12.69 -7.63
N THR A 451 3.54 12.49 -6.35
CA THR A 451 4.33 11.64 -5.47
C THR A 451 3.41 10.70 -4.72
N SER A 452 3.99 9.62 -4.23
CA SER A 452 3.35 8.69 -3.34
C SER A 452 2.72 9.33 -2.10
N ALA A 453 1.60 8.76 -1.69
CA ALA A 453 0.85 9.19 -0.54
C ALA A 453 1.10 8.30 0.68
N VAL A 454 0.47 7.13 0.69
CA VAL A 454 0.35 6.30 1.88
C VAL A 454 1.41 5.21 1.98
N PHE A 455 2.05 4.82 0.87
CA PHE A 455 3.10 3.80 0.98
C PHE A 455 4.28 4.24 1.83
N HIS A 456 4.47 5.54 2.08
CA HIS A 456 5.52 6.04 2.97
C HIS A 456 5.40 5.56 4.41
N ILE A 457 4.24 5.01 4.79
CA ILE A 457 4.02 4.37 6.10
C ILE A 457 4.65 2.97 6.14
N ALA A 458 4.88 2.32 5.00
CA ALA A 458 5.36 0.95 4.97
C ALA A 458 6.72 0.79 5.69
N PRO A 459 6.92 -0.32 6.42
CA PRO A 459 8.15 -0.63 7.17
C PRO A 459 9.44 -0.34 6.42
N HIS A 460 9.54 -0.80 5.18
CA HIS A 460 10.75 -0.60 4.37
C HIS A 460 11.07 0.87 4.01
N LYS A 461 10.15 1.82 4.22
CA LYS A 461 10.42 3.27 4.10
C LYS A 461 10.74 3.91 5.45
N ILE A 462 10.10 3.47 6.53
CA ILE A 462 10.21 4.09 7.85
C ILE A 462 11.38 3.53 8.65
N ALA A 463 11.69 2.24 8.49
CA ALA A 463 12.56 1.51 9.40
C ALA A 463 14.02 1.88 9.16
N ARG A 464 14.76 2.17 10.23
CA ARG A 464 16.19 2.53 10.14
C ARG A 464 17.06 1.29 9.95
N ASN A 465 16.54 0.15 10.35
CA ASN A 465 17.08 -1.19 10.09
C ASN A 465 16.73 -1.66 8.66
N ALA A 466 16.46 -0.76 7.70
CA ALA A 466 16.20 -1.08 6.30
C ALA A 466 17.24 -2.06 5.72
N ARG A 467 18.46 -2.14 6.26
CA ARG A 467 19.46 -3.17 5.92
C ARG A 467 19.00 -4.62 6.10
N TYR A 468 18.16 -4.87 7.10
CA TYR A 468 17.54 -6.16 7.40
C TYR A 468 16.31 -6.41 6.51
N PHE A 469 15.58 -5.34 6.16
CA PHE A 469 14.48 -5.40 5.19
C PHE A 469 14.94 -5.38 3.72
N GLU A 470 16.13 -4.91 3.40
CA GLU A 470 16.72 -4.88 2.05
C GLU A 470 17.77 -5.99 1.89
N GLY A 471 17.69 -7.04 2.74
CA GLY A 471 18.50 -8.27 2.74
C GLY A 471 19.97 -8.10 2.29
N SER A 472 20.58 -6.98 2.68
CA SER A 472 21.96 -6.64 2.34
C SER A 472 22.95 -7.38 3.25
N THR A 473 22.45 -8.00 4.32
CA THR A 473 23.16 -8.97 5.15
C THR A 473 22.22 -10.11 5.47
N ASN A 474 22.10 -11.08 4.57
CA ASN A 474 21.34 -12.31 4.80
C ASN A 474 22.04 -13.29 5.77
N THR A 475 22.82 -12.77 6.71
CA THR A 475 23.34 -13.52 7.84
C THR A 475 22.52 -13.12 9.05
N TYR A 476 21.32 -13.70 9.15
CA TYR A 476 20.74 -13.96 10.46
C TYR A 476 21.70 -14.93 11.15
N ASP A 477 22.66 -14.39 11.90
CA ASP A 477 23.56 -15.20 12.71
C ASP A 477 22.82 -15.58 13.99
N ALA A 478 22.29 -16.80 14.02
CA ALA A 478 21.60 -17.35 15.19
C ALA A 478 22.51 -17.48 16.43
N SER A 479 23.84 -17.32 16.27
CA SER A 479 24.82 -17.36 17.35
C SER A 479 25.18 -15.98 17.93
N ASP A 480 24.69 -14.89 17.34
CA ASP A 480 24.91 -13.55 17.88
C ASP A 480 23.85 -13.20 18.93
N TYR A 481 24.21 -13.45 20.20
CA TYR A 481 23.38 -13.19 21.38
C TYR A 481 23.09 -11.71 21.65
N THR A 482 23.62 -10.78 20.84
CA THR A 482 23.33 -9.35 20.97
C THR A 482 22.10 -8.88 20.16
N PHE A 483 21.46 -9.79 19.41
CA PHE A 483 20.40 -9.50 18.43
C PHE A 483 19.05 -10.19 18.70
N ARG A 484 18.82 -10.65 19.93
CA ARG A 484 17.59 -11.35 20.32
C ARG A 484 16.76 -10.51 21.29
N ASP A 485 15.47 -10.37 20.96
CA ASP A 485 14.32 -10.15 21.86
C ASP A 485 13.65 -8.77 21.99
N ALA A 486 13.91 -7.76 21.13
CA ALA A 486 13.16 -6.48 21.22
C ALA A 486 12.80 -5.75 19.91
N ASP A 487 13.07 -6.32 18.73
CA ASP A 487 12.59 -5.75 17.47
C ASP A 487 11.12 -6.16 17.27
N ASP A 488 10.20 -5.21 17.45
CA ASP A 488 8.74 -5.40 17.50
C ASP A 488 8.11 -5.91 16.17
N GLN A 489 8.88 -6.16 15.10
CA GLN A 489 8.34 -6.53 13.78
C GLN A 489 9.06 -7.74 13.16
N THR A 490 8.33 -8.83 12.90
CA THR A 490 8.87 -10.01 12.22
C THR A 490 9.02 -9.77 10.70
N PRO A 491 9.85 -10.55 9.97
CA PRO A 491 9.92 -10.44 8.50
C PRO A 491 8.55 -10.57 7.82
N LEU A 492 7.71 -11.48 8.33
CA LEU A 492 6.34 -11.66 7.85
C LEU A 492 5.49 -10.40 8.03
N ASP A 493 5.53 -9.78 9.21
CA ASP A 493 4.79 -8.55 9.49
C ASP A 493 5.27 -7.40 8.60
N GLY A 494 6.58 -7.26 8.44
CA GLY A 494 7.19 -6.21 7.61
C GLY A 494 6.87 -6.36 6.13
N ASP A 495 6.91 -7.60 5.61
CA ASP A 495 6.55 -7.92 4.23
C ASP A 495 5.06 -7.71 3.99
N TYR A 496 4.21 -8.14 4.92
CA TYR A 496 2.77 -7.94 4.84
C TYR A 496 2.43 -6.45 4.84
N GLU A 497 2.87 -5.70 5.85
CA GLU A 497 2.57 -4.27 5.97
C GLU A 497 3.08 -3.50 4.76
N SER A 498 4.28 -3.82 4.28
CA SER A 498 4.81 -3.21 3.06
C SER A 498 3.93 -3.52 1.84
N THR A 499 3.49 -4.76 1.69
CA THR A 499 2.63 -5.19 0.59
C THR A 499 1.30 -4.46 0.60
N VAL A 500 0.60 -4.38 1.74
CA VAL A 500 -0.74 -3.78 1.80
C VAL A 500 -0.71 -2.27 1.63
N TRP A 501 0.31 -1.57 2.15
CA TRP A 501 0.47 -0.13 1.92
C TRP A 501 0.82 0.18 0.46
N TYR A 502 1.62 -0.66 -0.20
CA TYR A 502 1.90 -0.53 -1.63
C TYR A 502 0.67 -0.79 -2.50
N TYR A 503 -0.10 -1.83 -2.20
CA TYR A 503 -1.32 -2.14 -2.94
C TYR A 503 -2.37 -1.03 -2.76
N LEU A 504 -2.51 -0.51 -1.53
CA LEU A 504 -3.38 0.63 -1.25
C LEU A 504 -2.94 1.88 -2.04
N GLU A 505 -1.64 2.19 -2.12
CA GLU A 505 -1.18 3.28 -2.99
C GLU A 505 -1.58 3.03 -4.45
N ALA A 506 -1.47 1.80 -4.95
CA ALA A 506 -1.89 1.49 -6.32
C ALA A 506 -3.40 1.70 -6.53
N ILE A 507 -4.24 1.45 -5.52
CA ILE A 507 -5.68 1.78 -5.58
C ILE A 507 -5.89 3.30 -5.62
N LEU A 508 -5.24 4.02 -4.71
CA LEU A 508 -5.43 5.47 -4.54
C LEU A 508 -4.83 6.25 -5.70
N ASN A 509 -3.68 5.83 -6.20
CA ASN A 509 -2.83 6.60 -7.09
C ASN A 509 -2.02 5.66 -7.99
N SER A 510 -2.70 4.90 -8.85
CA SER A 510 -2.10 3.98 -9.86
C SER A 510 -1.23 4.63 -10.94
N GLY A 511 -0.61 5.78 -10.64
CA GLY A 511 0.25 6.52 -11.53
C GLY A 511 -0.48 7.52 -12.40
N ASN A 512 -1.83 7.55 -12.40
CA ASN A 512 -2.64 8.45 -13.24
C ASN A 512 -2.05 8.60 -14.65
N LYS A 513 -1.65 7.47 -15.27
CA LYS A 513 -0.95 7.39 -16.56
C LYS A 513 0.09 8.50 -16.77
N ARG A 514 0.80 8.92 -15.72
CA ARG A 514 1.87 9.92 -15.76
C ARG A 514 3.18 9.19 -15.63
N SER A 515 4.15 9.52 -16.49
CA SER A 515 5.52 9.09 -16.26
C SER A 515 5.95 9.87 -15.06
N THR A 516 6.07 9.14 -13.99
CA THR A 516 7.07 9.50 -13.01
C THR A 516 8.27 8.64 -13.31
N GLY A 517 9.46 9.06 -12.91
CA GLY A 517 10.63 8.20 -12.99
C GLY A 517 10.41 6.90 -12.21
N CYS A 518 11.50 6.20 -11.91
CA CYS A 518 11.44 4.87 -11.29
C CYS A 518 10.67 4.76 -9.94
N CYS A 519 10.20 5.87 -9.33
CA CYS A 519 9.61 5.94 -7.99
C CYS A 519 8.52 7.03 -7.74
N GLY A 520 7.71 7.51 -8.69
CA GLY A 520 6.84 8.68 -8.39
C GLY A 520 5.62 8.41 -7.52
N SER A 521 4.52 7.91 -8.10
CA SER A 521 3.30 7.59 -7.35
C SER A 521 3.31 6.17 -6.79
N VAL A 522 3.74 5.19 -7.61
CA VAL A 522 3.95 3.80 -7.20
C VAL A 522 5.32 3.38 -7.69
N ASP A 523 6.15 2.83 -6.80
CA ASP A 523 7.40 2.18 -7.17
C ASP A 523 7.12 0.70 -7.52
N TRP A 524 6.77 0.46 -8.78
CA TRP A 524 6.29 -0.84 -9.27
C TRP A 524 7.30 -1.97 -9.03
N GLY A 525 8.60 -1.72 -9.21
CA GLY A 525 9.64 -2.74 -9.03
C GLY A 525 9.74 -3.22 -7.58
N TYR A 526 9.62 -2.29 -6.61
CA TYR A 526 9.56 -2.67 -5.20
C TYR A 526 8.26 -3.38 -4.85
N ASN A 527 7.14 -2.94 -5.41
CA ASN A 527 5.83 -3.57 -5.20
C ASN A 527 5.87 -5.08 -5.57
N TYR A 528 6.38 -5.41 -6.75
CA TYR A 528 6.61 -6.77 -7.22
C TYR A 528 7.46 -7.61 -6.28
N GLY A 529 8.58 -7.06 -5.82
CA GLY A 529 9.45 -7.79 -4.91
C GLY A 529 8.80 -8.09 -3.56
N TYR A 530 7.87 -7.24 -3.08
CA TYR A 530 7.18 -7.49 -1.81
C TYR A 530 6.20 -8.65 -1.91
N TYR A 531 5.57 -8.88 -3.06
CA TYR A 531 4.77 -10.09 -3.28
C TYR A 531 5.59 -11.35 -3.16
N LYS A 532 6.80 -11.37 -3.73
CA LYS A 532 7.71 -12.52 -3.62
C LYS A 532 8.15 -12.74 -2.18
N ARG A 533 8.56 -11.67 -1.48
CA ARG A 533 8.98 -11.77 -0.07
C ARG A 533 7.85 -12.25 0.82
N LEU A 534 6.66 -11.68 0.66
CA LEU A 534 5.47 -12.11 1.36
C LEU A 534 5.14 -13.56 1.03
N ALA A 535 5.30 -14.00 -0.23
CA ALA A 535 5.10 -15.39 -0.59
C ALA A 535 6.05 -16.32 0.18
N SER A 536 7.31 -15.93 0.31
CA SER A 536 8.31 -16.68 1.07
C SER A 536 8.06 -16.65 2.59
N SER A 537 7.75 -15.49 3.16
CA SER A 537 7.58 -15.34 4.62
C SER A 537 6.24 -15.86 5.13
N SER A 538 5.20 -15.88 4.29
CA SER A 538 3.87 -16.43 4.63
C SER A 538 3.66 -17.87 4.19
N GLU A 539 4.54 -18.41 3.35
CA GLU A 539 4.39 -19.71 2.67
C GLU A 539 3.08 -19.81 1.87
N GLN A 540 2.60 -18.68 1.33
CA GLN A 540 1.40 -18.60 0.51
C GLN A 540 1.72 -17.89 -0.81
N PRO A 541 1.38 -18.46 -1.99
CA PRO A 541 1.59 -17.76 -3.25
C PRO A 541 0.83 -16.43 -3.31
N GLN A 542 1.43 -15.46 -4.03
CA GLN A 542 0.90 -14.10 -4.25
C GLN A 542 0.79 -13.82 -5.77
N ALA A 543 0.47 -14.86 -6.54
CA ALA A 543 0.55 -14.88 -8.00
C ALA A 543 -0.49 -13.96 -8.63
N MET A 544 -1.74 -14.01 -8.17
CA MET A 544 -2.80 -13.17 -8.71
C MET A 544 -2.66 -11.70 -8.32
N LEU A 545 -2.19 -11.41 -7.10
CA LEU A 545 -1.75 -10.05 -6.73
C LEU A 545 -0.68 -9.53 -7.69
N TYR A 546 0.33 -10.35 -8.00
CA TYR A 546 1.39 -9.99 -8.94
C TYR A 546 0.82 -9.70 -10.33
N VAL A 547 0.01 -10.62 -10.87
CA VAL A 547 -0.62 -10.51 -12.19
C VAL A 547 -1.48 -9.24 -12.27
N ALA A 548 -2.36 -8.99 -11.30
CA ALA A 548 -3.23 -7.82 -11.28
C ALA A 548 -2.44 -6.50 -11.23
N THR A 549 -1.37 -6.44 -10.45
CA THR A 549 -0.49 -5.26 -10.36
C THR A 549 0.32 -5.05 -11.63
N LEU A 550 0.85 -6.12 -12.24
CA LEU A 550 1.55 -6.04 -13.53
C LEU A 550 0.58 -5.54 -14.61
N MET A 551 -0.62 -6.11 -14.70
CA MET A 551 -1.67 -5.64 -15.61
C MET A 551 -1.93 -4.14 -15.43
N LYS A 552 -2.01 -3.68 -14.17
CA LYS A 552 -2.26 -2.28 -13.87
C LYS A 552 -1.11 -1.37 -14.32
N GLU A 553 0.13 -1.75 -14.05
CA GLU A 553 1.31 -1.00 -14.52
C GLU A 553 1.30 -0.91 -16.05
N TRP A 554 1.11 -2.05 -16.72
CA TRP A 554 1.07 -2.12 -18.16
C TRP A 554 -0.11 -1.31 -18.73
N GLN A 555 -1.20 -1.08 -18.01
CA GLN A 555 -2.26 -0.14 -18.41
C GLN A 555 -1.90 1.33 -18.15
N ALA A 556 -1.08 1.62 -17.15
CA ALA A 556 -0.56 2.96 -16.89
C ALA A 556 0.48 3.42 -17.92
N ARG A 557 1.02 2.49 -18.74
CA ARG A 557 2.10 2.74 -19.72
C ARG A 557 1.71 3.55 -20.96
N ASN A 558 0.43 3.73 -21.28
CA ASN A 558 0.02 4.38 -22.54
C ASN A 558 -0.04 5.91 -22.38
N ILE A 559 1.13 6.54 -22.34
CA ILE A 559 1.27 7.99 -22.10
C ILE A 559 1.68 8.67 -23.40
N THR A 560 0.83 9.57 -23.88
CA THR A 560 1.11 10.50 -25.01
C THR A 560 1.39 11.92 -24.51
N ALA A 561 1.95 12.07 -23.31
CA ALA A 561 2.27 13.37 -22.72
C ALA A 561 3.76 13.67 -22.86
N VAL A 562 4.05 14.84 -23.44
CA VAL A 562 5.40 15.37 -23.63
C VAL A 562 5.93 15.90 -22.29
N ASP A 563 7.09 15.40 -21.87
CA ASP A 563 7.88 15.96 -20.77
C ASP A 563 8.47 17.34 -21.18
N PRO A 564 8.23 18.45 -20.46
CA PRO A 564 8.77 19.77 -20.80
C PRO A 564 10.30 19.87 -20.68
N GLU A 565 10.95 19.03 -19.87
CA GLU A 565 12.41 19.05 -19.68
C GLU A 565 13.17 18.16 -20.67
N ILE A 566 12.50 17.14 -21.24
CA ILE A 566 13.17 16.07 -22.00
C ILE A 566 12.47 15.75 -23.33
N GLY A 567 11.36 16.41 -23.63
CA GLY A 567 10.76 16.47 -24.96
C GLY A 567 10.33 15.14 -25.56
N THR A 568 10.06 14.07 -24.79
CA THR A 568 9.63 12.76 -25.30
C THR A 568 8.52 12.12 -24.45
N GLU A 569 7.68 11.32 -25.12
CA GLU A 569 6.51 10.61 -24.56
C GLU A 569 6.97 9.40 -23.73
N LYS A 570 7.05 9.56 -22.40
CA LYS A 570 7.41 8.45 -21.50
C LYS A 570 6.16 7.68 -21.12
N GLY A 571 5.80 6.68 -21.90
CA GLY A 571 4.77 5.73 -21.52
C GLY A 571 5.33 4.46 -20.91
N LEU A 572 6.27 3.85 -21.62
CA LEU A 572 6.85 2.58 -21.23
C LEU A 572 8.04 2.77 -20.29
N ASN A 573 7.96 2.18 -19.11
CA ASN A 573 9.08 2.09 -18.18
C ASN A 573 9.86 0.79 -18.42
N LEU A 574 11.02 0.88 -19.06
CA LEU A 574 11.90 -0.26 -19.32
C LEU A 574 12.45 -0.96 -18.06
N ARG A 575 12.31 -0.37 -16.87
CA ARG A 575 12.65 -1.03 -15.59
C ARG A 575 11.66 -2.14 -15.24
N THR A 576 10.37 -1.91 -15.48
CA THR A 576 9.28 -2.66 -14.84
C THR A 576 8.28 -3.22 -15.86
N ALA A 577 8.04 -2.54 -16.99
CA ALA A 577 7.14 -2.97 -18.06
C ALA A 577 7.89 -3.71 -19.18
N THR A 578 8.53 -4.85 -18.87
CA THR A 578 9.22 -5.71 -19.86
C THR A 578 8.78 -7.18 -19.72
N PRO A 579 8.94 -8.01 -20.77
CA PRO A 579 8.64 -9.44 -20.69
C PRO A 579 9.40 -10.19 -19.60
N VAL A 580 10.56 -9.68 -19.18
CA VAL A 580 11.36 -10.28 -18.09
C VAL A 580 10.55 -10.36 -16.80
N ASN A 581 9.78 -9.32 -16.48
CA ASN A 581 8.99 -9.30 -15.24
C ASN A 581 7.77 -10.23 -15.28
N ALA A 582 7.31 -10.65 -16.47
CA ALA A 582 6.29 -11.70 -16.55
C ALA A 582 6.86 -13.12 -16.35
N TYR A 583 8.17 -13.30 -16.52
CA TYR A 583 8.85 -14.59 -16.34
C TYR A 583 9.55 -14.71 -14.98
N ALA A 584 10.20 -13.65 -14.52
CA ALA A 584 10.98 -13.61 -13.30
C ALA A 584 10.64 -12.37 -12.47
N ILE A 585 10.40 -12.59 -11.18
CA ILE A 585 10.14 -11.48 -10.25
C ILE A 585 11.48 -10.86 -9.81
N GLU A 586 11.65 -9.57 -10.10
CA GLU A 586 12.75 -8.76 -9.55
C GLU A 586 12.69 -8.75 -8.02
N THR A 587 13.80 -9.08 -7.35
CA THR A 587 13.88 -8.98 -5.87
C THR A 587 14.18 -7.54 -5.46
N ILE A 588 13.65 -7.12 -4.30
CA ILE A 588 13.85 -5.77 -3.71
C ILE A 588 15.32 -5.44 -3.44
N ASN A 589 16.12 -6.48 -3.24
CA ASN A 589 17.55 -6.34 -3.22
C ASN A 589 17.94 -6.44 -4.68
N HIS A 590 18.78 -5.53 -5.15
CA HIS A 590 19.48 -5.66 -6.42
C HIS A 590 20.28 -6.99 -6.57
N GLY A 591 20.01 -8.04 -5.78
CA GLY A 591 20.36 -9.42 -6.06
C GLY A 591 19.52 -10.04 -7.17
N GLU A 592 19.95 -11.23 -7.56
CA GLU A 592 19.57 -11.90 -8.79
C GLU A 592 18.06 -12.20 -8.86
N PRO A 593 17.36 -11.73 -9.91
CA PRO A 593 16.03 -12.24 -10.23
C PRO A 593 16.18 -13.75 -10.46
N GLN A 594 15.49 -14.51 -9.63
CA GLN A 594 15.54 -15.96 -9.68
C GLN A 594 14.61 -16.44 -10.80
N PRO A 595 15.08 -17.28 -11.74
CA PRO A 595 14.22 -17.87 -12.76
C PRO A 595 13.15 -18.71 -12.05
N ASN A 596 11.92 -18.67 -12.58
CA ASN A 596 10.77 -19.42 -12.06
C ASN A 596 10.62 -19.31 -10.53
N SER A 597 10.27 -18.13 -10.02
CA SER A 597 9.85 -18.03 -8.62
C SER A 597 8.60 -18.88 -8.43
N ASP A 598 8.59 -19.76 -7.43
CA ASP A 598 7.43 -20.59 -7.02
C ASP A 598 6.10 -19.81 -7.04
N THR A 599 6.16 -18.50 -6.79
CA THR A 599 5.04 -17.56 -6.89
C THR A 599 4.31 -17.57 -8.25
N LEU A 600 4.98 -17.49 -9.40
CA LEU A 600 4.31 -17.42 -10.71
C LEU A 600 3.93 -18.80 -11.26
N LEU A 601 4.66 -19.85 -10.87
CA LEU A 601 4.30 -21.23 -11.20
C LEU A 601 2.96 -21.64 -10.59
N ALA A 602 2.59 -21.05 -9.45
CA ALA A 602 1.27 -21.26 -8.84
C ALA A 602 0.09 -20.91 -9.77
N LEU A 603 0.29 -20.10 -10.82
CA LEU A 603 -0.77 -19.79 -11.79
C LEU A 603 -1.30 -21.06 -12.48
N ASP A 604 -0.45 -22.04 -12.78
CA ASP A 604 -0.87 -23.30 -13.40
C ASP A 604 -1.61 -24.22 -12.43
N GLU A 605 -1.44 -24.02 -11.11
CA GLU A 605 -2.26 -24.67 -10.09
C GLU A 605 -3.66 -24.05 -10.02
N TYR A 606 -3.78 -22.74 -10.29
CA TYR A 606 -5.05 -22.01 -10.25
C TYR A 606 -5.91 -22.26 -11.50
N SER A 607 -5.27 -22.34 -12.68
CA SER A 607 -5.93 -22.71 -13.93
C SER A 607 -4.92 -23.32 -14.91
N PRO A 608 -5.24 -24.44 -15.59
CA PRO A 608 -4.30 -25.10 -16.48
C PRO A 608 -3.74 -24.18 -17.57
N ASN A 609 -2.41 -24.13 -17.68
CA ASN A 609 -1.63 -23.31 -18.63
C ASN A 609 -1.75 -21.79 -18.46
N LEU A 610 -2.30 -21.30 -17.35
CA LEU A 610 -2.46 -19.87 -17.11
C LEU A 610 -1.12 -19.13 -17.14
N TYR A 611 -0.05 -19.74 -16.63
CA TYR A 611 1.28 -19.12 -16.66
C TYR A 611 1.74 -18.87 -18.10
N ARG A 612 1.63 -19.89 -18.96
CA ARG A 612 1.93 -19.78 -20.39
C ARG A 612 1.06 -18.72 -21.07
N TYR A 613 -0.24 -18.68 -20.77
CA TYR A 613 -1.15 -17.69 -21.35
C TYR A 613 -0.75 -16.26 -20.98
N PHE A 614 -0.35 -16.05 -19.73
CA PHE A 614 0.16 -14.78 -19.22
C PHE A 614 1.47 -14.36 -19.90
N LEU A 615 2.41 -15.29 -20.13
CA LEU A 615 3.65 -15.03 -20.87
C LEU A 615 3.36 -14.63 -22.32
N ASN A 616 2.52 -15.40 -23.03
CA ASN A 616 2.10 -15.09 -24.39
C ASN A 616 1.48 -13.69 -24.49
N THR A 617 0.55 -13.37 -23.60
CA THR A 617 -0.12 -12.07 -23.59
C THR A 617 0.88 -10.94 -23.32
N THR A 618 1.74 -11.06 -22.30
CA THR A 618 2.72 -10.02 -21.98
C THR A 618 3.68 -9.79 -23.14
N LEU A 619 4.14 -10.86 -23.79
CA LEU A 619 5.01 -10.75 -24.95
C LEU A 619 4.30 -10.14 -26.16
N ARG A 620 3.04 -10.54 -26.42
CA ARG A 620 2.20 -9.93 -27.45
C ARG A 620 2.06 -8.42 -27.20
N ARG A 621 1.78 -8.02 -25.96
CA ARG A 621 1.65 -6.62 -25.53
C ARG A 621 2.96 -5.83 -25.63
N TRP A 622 4.09 -6.46 -25.38
CA TRP A 622 5.41 -5.89 -25.64
C TRP A 622 5.62 -5.66 -27.13
N MET A 623 5.37 -6.68 -27.95
CA MET A 623 5.55 -6.60 -29.41
C MET A 623 4.64 -5.55 -30.03
N GLU A 624 3.39 -5.44 -29.59
CA GLU A 624 2.48 -4.36 -30.00
C GLU A 624 3.10 -2.98 -29.74
N VAL A 625 3.70 -2.75 -28.56
CA VAL A 625 4.30 -1.46 -28.21
C VAL A 625 5.54 -1.18 -29.06
N VAL A 626 6.47 -2.12 -29.15
CA VAL A 626 7.74 -1.87 -29.85
C VAL A 626 7.59 -1.86 -31.38
N LYS A 627 6.49 -2.42 -31.93
CA LYS A 627 6.16 -2.41 -33.36
C LYS A 627 5.11 -1.36 -33.77
N HIS A 628 4.51 -0.60 -32.84
CA HIS A 628 3.39 0.30 -33.14
C HIS A 628 3.79 1.47 -34.07
N SER A 629 3.05 1.67 -35.16
CA SER A 629 3.37 2.68 -36.18
C SER A 629 2.93 4.12 -35.84
N SER A 630 1.99 4.32 -34.91
CA SER A 630 1.37 5.63 -34.60
C SER A 630 1.68 6.20 -33.21
N PHE A 631 2.79 5.80 -32.57
CA PHE A 631 3.37 6.59 -31.46
C PHE A 631 4.03 7.86 -32.07
N GLU A 632 3.40 9.02 -31.89
CA GLU A 632 3.79 10.29 -32.52
C GLU A 632 5.05 10.89 -31.87
N TYR A 633 6.20 10.74 -32.53
CA TYR A 633 7.30 11.68 -32.37
C TYR A 633 7.80 12.13 -33.74
N ARG A 634 7.81 13.46 -33.96
CA ARG A 634 8.13 14.11 -35.25
C ARG A 634 9.51 13.67 -35.75
N TYR A 635 9.61 13.47 -37.06
CA TYR A 635 10.82 13.13 -37.85
C TYR A 635 11.20 11.64 -37.91
N SER A 636 10.60 10.87 -38.82
CA SER A 636 11.25 9.75 -39.56
C SER A 636 10.22 8.93 -40.35
N THR A 637 10.53 8.62 -41.61
CA THR A 637 9.64 8.03 -42.64
C THR A 637 9.88 6.55 -42.95
N ASN A 638 10.55 5.78 -42.07
CA ASN A 638 10.90 4.38 -42.39
C ASN A 638 10.01 3.34 -41.67
N SER A 639 9.51 2.36 -42.41
CA SER A 639 8.43 1.43 -42.06
C SER A 639 8.89 0.02 -41.65
N ALA A 640 10.14 -0.15 -41.22
CA ALA A 640 10.69 -1.47 -40.88
C ALA A 640 10.99 -1.54 -39.38
N LEU A 641 10.11 -2.13 -38.55
CA LEU A 641 10.33 -2.62 -37.17
C LEU A 641 11.08 -1.72 -36.15
N ASN A 642 11.54 -0.53 -36.54
CA ASN A 642 12.71 0.12 -35.97
C ASN A 642 12.50 1.62 -35.97
N LYS A 643 12.35 2.14 -34.76
CA LYS A 643 12.96 3.41 -34.40
C LYS A 643 13.73 3.22 -33.09
N LEU A 644 14.68 2.29 -33.12
CA LEU A 644 15.60 1.96 -32.02
C LEU A 644 16.50 3.14 -31.61
N ASP A 645 16.57 4.16 -32.46
CA ASP A 645 17.15 5.49 -32.22
C ASP A 645 16.32 6.35 -31.25
N ARG A 646 15.04 6.00 -31.01
CA ARG A 646 14.16 6.70 -30.04
C ARG A 646 14.26 6.21 -28.61
N TRP A 647 14.91 5.06 -28.42
CA TRP A 647 15.09 4.50 -27.08
C TRP A 647 16.36 5.09 -26.50
N PRO A 648 16.30 5.71 -25.32
CA PRO A 648 17.49 6.29 -24.72
C PRO A 648 18.46 5.15 -24.39
N ARG A 649 19.72 5.35 -24.80
CA ARG A 649 20.81 4.39 -24.61
C ARG A 649 21.86 4.95 -23.67
N SER A 650 22.60 4.07 -23.01
CA SER A 650 23.80 4.46 -22.29
C SER A 650 25.02 3.79 -22.90
N GLU A 651 26.12 4.52 -22.89
CA GLU A 651 27.46 4.03 -23.24
C GLU A 651 28.08 3.15 -22.16
N ASN A 652 27.46 3.10 -20.97
CA ASN A 652 27.91 2.26 -19.87
C ASN A 652 27.41 0.82 -20.05
N ALA A 653 28.26 -0.16 -19.69
CA ALA A 653 27.88 -1.58 -19.62
C ALA A 653 26.77 -1.87 -18.58
N ASP A 654 26.58 -0.98 -17.61
CA ASP A 654 25.39 -0.90 -16.75
C ASP A 654 24.64 0.39 -17.12
N PRO A 655 23.72 0.34 -18.10
CA PRO A 655 23.19 1.55 -18.73
C PRO A 655 22.29 2.35 -17.79
N GLY A 656 21.99 1.86 -16.59
CA GLY A 656 21.12 2.52 -15.63
C GLY A 656 19.64 2.24 -15.92
N TRP A 657 18.78 2.62 -14.97
CA TRP A 657 17.37 2.28 -15.01
C TRP A 657 16.66 2.87 -16.21
N GLY A 658 15.95 2.01 -16.95
CA GLY A 658 15.08 2.45 -18.03
C GLY A 658 15.79 2.81 -19.34
N LEU A 659 17.07 2.43 -19.49
CA LEU A 659 17.88 2.68 -20.68
C LEU A 659 18.25 1.37 -21.38
N LEU A 660 18.34 1.39 -22.71
CA LEU A 660 18.92 0.27 -23.46
C LEU A 660 20.45 0.35 -23.42
N SER A 661 21.12 -0.80 -23.44
CA SER A 661 22.56 -0.90 -23.69
C SER A 661 22.90 -0.38 -25.10
N GLU A 662 24.16 -0.03 -25.36
CA GLU A 662 24.61 0.36 -26.70
C GLU A 662 24.28 -0.69 -27.78
N PRO A 663 24.10 -0.29 -29.06
CA PRO A 663 23.82 -1.24 -30.15
C PRO A 663 24.88 -2.34 -30.30
N TYR A 664 26.14 -2.05 -29.97
CA TYR A 664 27.26 -2.96 -30.11
C TYR A 664 27.56 -3.73 -28.81
N TYR A 665 26.70 -3.63 -27.81
CA TYR A 665 26.84 -4.42 -26.59
C TYR A 665 26.79 -5.91 -26.91
N LEU A 666 27.70 -6.69 -26.31
CA LEU A 666 27.76 -8.15 -26.42
C LEU A 666 27.02 -8.77 -25.23
N PRO A 667 25.83 -9.37 -25.41
CA PRO A 667 25.10 -10.02 -24.33
C PRO A 667 25.87 -11.20 -23.76
N THR A 668 25.83 -11.34 -22.45
CA THR A 668 26.52 -12.41 -21.73
C THR A 668 25.58 -13.59 -21.44
N GLY A 669 26.10 -14.80 -21.64
CA GLY A 669 25.38 -16.05 -21.40
C GLY A 669 25.20 -16.38 -19.91
N TRP A 670 24.80 -17.63 -19.64
CA TRP A 670 24.67 -18.16 -18.28
C TRP A 670 26.05 -18.23 -17.60
N GLY A 671 26.21 -17.57 -16.45
CA GLY A 671 27.43 -17.65 -15.63
C GLY A 671 28.57 -16.68 -16.00
N GLU A 672 28.45 -15.91 -17.10
CA GLU A 672 29.47 -14.93 -17.52
C GLU A 672 29.14 -13.48 -17.09
N GLY A 673 28.27 -13.31 -16.11
CA GLY A 673 27.89 -12.00 -15.56
C GLY A 673 27.36 -12.12 -14.13
N PRO A 674 27.26 -11.01 -13.38
CA PRO A 674 26.99 -11.05 -11.94
C PRO A 674 25.55 -11.43 -11.55
N ARG A 675 24.62 -11.63 -12.50
CA ARG A 675 23.17 -11.86 -12.24
C ARG A 675 22.48 -12.60 -13.39
N ILE A 676 21.46 -13.44 -13.12
CA ILE A 676 20.65 -14.17 -14.12
C ILE A 676 19.77 -13.23 -14.97
N PHE A 677 18.99 -12.34 -14.36
CA PHE A 677 18.37 -11.21 -15.05
C PHE A 677 18.86 -9.90 -14.44
N ASN A 678 18.92 -8.84 -15.22
CA ASN A 678 19.31 -7.52 -14.74
C ASN A 678 18.38 -6.49 -15.36
N SER A 679 17.49 -5.92 -14.54
CA SER A 679 16.58 -4.82 -14.90
C SER A 679 17.29 -3.56 -15.37
N ARG A 680 18.62 -3.48 -15.18
CA ARG A 680 19.48 -2.46 -15.78
C ARG A 680 20.12 -2.88 -17.09
N ASN A 681 20.28 -4.18 -17.38
CA ASN A 681 20.85 -4.66 -18.65
C ASN A 681 19.86 -5.57 -19.37
N LEU A 682 19.02 -4.96 -20.21
CA LEU A 682 17.98 -5.65 -20.95
C LEU A 682 18.54 -6.57 -22.05
N ALA A 683 19.73 -6.27 -22.59
CA ALA A 683 20.35 -7.10 -23.62
C ALA A 683 20.69 -8.50 -23.06
N ASP A 684 21.38 -8.55 -21.92
CA ASP A 684 21.65 -9.79 -21.18
C ASP A 684 20.35 -10.52 -20.82
N SER A 685 19.38 -9.77 -20.30
CA SER A 685 18.12 -10.34 -19.82
C SER A 685 17.34 -11.00 -20.97
N PHE A 686 17.25 -10.35 -22.14
CA PHE A 686 16.52 -10.89 -23.28
C PHE A 686 17.27 -12.05 -23.94
N TRP A 687 18.61 -11.99 -23.99
CA TRP A 687 19.47 -13.08 -24.48
C TRP A 687 19.28 -14.39 -23.70
N ARG A 688 19.04 -14.27 -22.40
CA ARG A 688 18.80 -15.40 -21.49
C ARG A 688 17.33 -15.82 -21.47
N LEU A 689 16.41 -14.87 -21.60
CA LEU A 689 14.96 -15.11 -21.56
C LEU A 689 14.46 -15.93 -22.77
N LEU A 690 14.96 -15.68 -23.97
CA LEU A 690 14.47 -16.34 -25.20
C LEU A 690 14.38 -17.87 -25.12
N PRO A 691 15.45 -18.62 -24.79
CA PRO A 691 15.36 -20.07 -24.69
C PRO A 691 14.44 -20.54 -23.56
N MET A 692 14.30 -19.74 -22.49
CA MET A 692 13.41 -20.07 -21.37
C MET A 692 11.94 -19.97 -21.75
N LEU A 693 11.55 -18.90 -22.44
CA LEU A 693 10.18 -18.75 -22.92
C LEU A 693 9.77 -19.90 -23.84
N ARG A 694 10.69 -20.43 -24.66
CA ARG A 694 10.42 -21.62 -25.47
C ARG A 694 10.16 -22.87 -24.62
N VAL A 695 10.92 -23.07 -23.54
CA VAL A 695 10.70 -24.20 -22.61
C VAL A 695 9.32 -24.12 -21.96
N GLU A 696 8.84 -22.92 -21.62
CA GLU A 696 7.48 -22.70 -21.11
C GLU A 696 6.38 -22.82 -22.20
N GLY A 697 6.75 -23.08 -23.45
CA GLY A 697 5.83 -23.28 -24.56
C GLY A 697 5.17 -22.01 -25.09
N VAL A 698 5.84 -20.85 -24.97
CA VAL A 698 5.39 -19.59 -25.59
C VAL A 698 5.30 -19.74 -27.12
N ASP A 699 4.33 -19.04 -27.72
CA ASP A 699 4.07 -19.06 -29.17
C ASP A 699 5.33 -18.74 -29.98
N GLU A 700 5.70 -19.63 -30.92
CA GLU A 700 6.93 -19.53 -31.69
C GLU A 700 7.00 -18.27 -32.57
N VAL A 701 5.86 -17.75 -33.03
CA VAL A 701 5.81 -16.49 -33.78
C VAL A 701 6.19 -15.32 -32.88
N LEU A 702 5.72 -15.32 -31.62
CA LEU A 702 6.09 -14.29 -30.65
C LEU A 702 7.58 -14.38 -30.26
N LEU A 703 8.13 -15.59 -30.14
CA LEU A 703 9.56 -15.80 -29.90
C LEU A 703 10.40 -15.27 -31.04
N GLU A 704 10.05 -15.63 -32.28
CA GLU A 704 10.73 -15.16 -33.48
C GLU A 704 10.68 -13.62 -33.59
N ASP A 705 9.54 -13.03 -33.26
CA ASP A 705 9.35 -11.59 -33.20
C ASP A 705 10.26 -10.91 -32.16
N LEU A 706 10.35 -11.47 -30.94
CA LEU A 706 11.21 -10.95 -29.88
C LEU A 706 12.70 -11.07 -30.24
N LYS A 707 13.09 -12.21 -30.82
CA LYS A 707 14.46 -12.45 -31.29
C LYS A 707 14.84 -11.43 -32.36
N ASN A 708 14.00 -11.26 -33.38
CA ASN A 708 14.26 -10.31 -34.47
C ASN A 708 14.34 -8.86 -33.96
N TRP A 709 13.47 -8.49 -33.02
CA TRP A 709 13.57 -7.19 -32.36
C TRP A 709 14.88 -7.05 -31.56
N SER A 710 15.28 -8.06 -30.80
CA SER A 710 16.51 -8.05 -30.00
C SER A 710 17.76 -7.98 -30.88
N LYS A 711 17.77 -8.71 -32.01
CA LYS A 711 18.81 -8.67 -33.04
C LYS A 711 18.96 -7.28 -33.66
N ALA A 712 17.85 -6.60 -33.90
CA ALA A 712 17.87 -5.22 -34.37
C ALA A 712 18.34 -4.26 -33.26
N ALA A 713 17.91 -4.47 -32.02
CA ALA A 713 18.23 -3.62 -30.87
C ALA A 713 19.71 -3.69 -30.46
N TRP A 714 20.32 -4.87 -30.58
CA TRP A 714 21.69 -5.19 -30.21
C TRP A 714 22.36 -6.09 -31.26
N PRO A 715 22.67 -5.56 -32.46
CA PRO A 715 23.31 -6.32 -33.54
C PRO A 715 24.72 -6.81 -33.19
N GLY A 716 25.39 -6.18 -32.23
CA GLY A 716 26.79 -6.48 -31.88
C GLY A 716 27.78 -5.73 -32.78
N PRO A 717 29.08 -5.71 -32.40
CA PRO A 717 30.11 -4.96 -33.11
C PRO A 717 30.36 -5.50 -34.52
N ALA A 718 30.78 -4.62 -35.43
CA ALA A 718 31.09 -5.00 -36.80
C ALA A 718 32.17 -6.11 -36.84
N GLY A 719 31.88 -7.20 -37.57
CA GLY A 719 32.76 -8.36 -37.67
C GLY A 719 32.62 -9.38 -36.53
N ASN A 720 31.84 -9.08 -35.49
CA ASN A 720 31.49 -10.02 -34.41
C ASN A 720 30.04 -9.76 -33.98
N LEU A 721 29.11 -10.02 -34.90
CA LEU A 721 27.68 -9.82 -34.67
C LEU A 721 27.16 -10.77 -33.60
N ASN A 722 26.20 -10.31 -32.82
CA ASN A 722 25.52 -11.15 -31.83
C ASN A 722 24.69 -12.23 -32.53
N ASP A 723 24.94 -13.49 -32.22
CA ASP A 723 24.21 -14.63 -32.78
C ASP A 723 22.88 -14.89 -32.06
N TRP A 724 21.94 -13.97 -32.22
CA TRP A 724 20.58 -14.10 -31.66
C TRP A 724 19.82 -15.30 -32.24
N ASP A 725 20.18 -15.77 -33.43
CA ASP A 725 19.56 -16.94 -34.06
C ASP A 725 19.89 -18.23 -33.32
N SER A 726 21.10 -18.37 -32.77
CA SER A 726 21.46 -19.53 -31.92
C SER A 726 20.68 -19.66 -30.61
N ARG A 727 19.90 -18.64 -30.22
CA ARG A 727 19.16 -18.60 -28.95
C ARG A 727 17.77 -19.20 -29.03
N LEU A 728 17.27 -19.33 -30.26
CA LEU A 728 16.04 -19.99 -30.63
C LEU A 728 16.44 -21.17 -31.52
#